data_AF-A0A318XM20-F1
#
_entry.id   AF-A0A318XM20-F1
#
_cell.length_a   1.000
_cell.length_b   1.000
_cell.length_c   1.000
_cell.angle_alpha   90.00
_cell.angle_beta   90.00
_cell.angle_gamma   90.00
#
_symmetry.space_group_name_H-M   'P 1'
#
loop_
_entity.id
_entity.type
_entity.pdbx_description
1 polymer ?
#
loop_
_entity_poly.entity_id
_entity_poly.type
_entity_poly.pdbx_seq_one_letter_code
_entity_poly.pdbx_strand_id
1 'polypeptide(L)'
;MDIEEKLRLLAVRIEAPAGEDQRNSILGSGILWAPQEQGEYMYVFTAAHVVYGHGRLIIRYWDEAGDTKTLNIDECDIQPHEQNNCHEHKNNRNTALKNDVAVLRCKRKQIKYIDYKLKAARNIKQDEKLILRGFPEKVSNDEFSLTLGREYKARFVMEEKGKSCFLYKVEEVLKCEERNEELIGLSGSGIFLNNGQPVLAGIHSYAAGDVYLNQVTGMNIELIRDICQAKRWDMPQLVNREDTHTKPSVYKWEEINDDFFRNHGRYDDEKLQGFLKGESCTWGLIANNCTVKREVTERVVSIIGGKRLIGILGAGGEGKSTILMQICKELNNKGYTVYWNTEQITRTFNKLELLPTVDSVVLAIDDASGDAEFEKFALQAVGKGYRIIFAARENEWNVERVKAETAKLDRELEIIELSDVTEKEADSFSQLIAGKMNTGKGKSEIRKIFTENNNGFLLAAMLMAVYGRPLEEIVRDVLLKIRKQSENILKVLAIICYVEKLEARINKNLGFTSELYRVLYSSYGIKKKEISALLHKEVQKTHLNIMRTRHPVISDIISGFLIRGDSSEFELDDLLYDFIRCPLKGEKTVPAELIKNMYPMMIEILNDIYTDDTISPQQLAENIAEIYKRGDIWRLWALKETNAGNVGQSAEGKYSARWILKEGSRKCPFDGNIYIKWAELESAAGNAGRSMEEENSARWILKEGCEKCPSDGNVYIKWAELEINEGNIGRDIREKNSARWILKEGSEECPSDGNIYIKWAELEINSGNIGRNINEEYSARWILKEGSRKCPSNGNVHIKWAELEINEGNIGRTANEKNTARWLLEEGIKREPDNCNTYIKWAELEIGEGNTGRDINERNSARWIYNEGSKRCPSQGNIYIKWAELEIKENNLGKDTSEENSARWIMNEGLKNCPYDGNIYMKKAELEINFGNDEKVIELLAESLKIDCLHNLSSLALIQAKNKNFSPDDPYSAKCCIDKMLLQVRNANAFYTAYLCYKLYASEEAAIEYKKKLTQRDIETLSQENFYKFRRWEQGWIERSRSQTIG
;
A
#
# COMPACT_ATOMS: atom_id res chain seq x y z
N MET A 1 10.60 59.84 12.69
CA MET A 1 9.28 59.21 12.76
C MET A 1 9.36 58.14 13.82
N ASP A 2 8.64 58.34 14.92
CA ASP A 2 8.50 57.32 15.95
C ASP A 2 7.78 56.08 15.39
N ILE A 3 7.93 54.92 16.02
CA ILE A 3 7.27 53.68 15.61
C ILE A 3 5.74 53.86 15.57
N GLU A 4 5.19 54.66 16.50
CA GLU A 4 3.77 54.99 16.56
C GLU A 4 3.27 55.69 15.28
N GLU A 5 4.01 56.69 14.81
CA GLU A 5 3.68 57.46 13.61
C GLU A 5 3.86 56.60 12.33
N LYS A 6 4.84 55.67 12.33
CA LYS A 6 4.99 54.67 11.26
C LYS A 6 3.80 53.72 11.20
N LEU A 7 3.39 53.17 12.35
CA LEU A 7 2.25 52.24 12.42
C LEU A 7 0.93 52.92 12.04
N ARG A 8 0.76 54.20 12.37
CA ARG A 8 -0.41 55.00 11.93
C ARG A 8 -0.53 55.03 10.41
N LEU A 9 0.57 55.26 9.70
CA LEU A 9 0.58 55.35 8.24
C LEU A 9 0.44 53.98 7.55
N LEU A 10 0.82 52.90 8.23
CA LEU A 10 0.66 51.52 7.75
C LEU A 10 -0.76 50.97 7.94
N ALA A 11 -1.50 51.44 8.95
CA ALA A 11 -2.84 50.96 9.24
C ALA A 11 -3.85 51.41 8.18
N VAL A 12 -4.72 50.49 7.76
CA VAL A 12 -5.83 50.77 6.83
C VAL A 12 -7.16 50.26 7.38
N ARG A 13 -8.26 50.89 6.96
CA ARG A 13 -9.64 50.45 7.24
C ARG A 13 -10.24 49.77 6.03
N ILE A 14 -10.92 48.66 6.26
CA ILE A 14 -11.61 47.88 5.23
C ILE A 14 -13.11 48.11 5.36
N GLU A 15 -13.73 48.56 4.28
CA GLU A 15 -15.13 48.96 4.22
C GLU A 15 -15.86 48.18 3.10
N ALA A 16 -17.13 47.82 3.31
CA ALA A 16 -18.03 47.40 2.24
C ALA A 16 -18.82 48.60 1.71
N PRO A 17 -18.93 48.80 0.38
CA PRO A 17 -19.73 49.87 -0.19
C PRO A 17 -21.20 49.72 0.23
N ALA A 18 -21.77 50.77 0.79
CA ALA A 18 -23.22 50.89 0.94
C ALA A 18 -23.78 51.64 -0.28
N GLY A 19 -25.08 51.50 -0.60
CA GLY A 19 -25.70 52.19 -1.74
C GLY A 19 -25.51 53.71 -1.70
N GLU A 20 -25.79 54.42 -2.81
CA GLU A 20 -25.39 55.83 -3.05
C GLU A 20 -25.71 56.84 -1.92
N ASP A 21 -26.63 56.53 -0.99
CA ASP A 21 -27.03 57.39 0.13
C ASP A 21 -26.72 56.84 1.55
N GLN A 22 -25.92 55.76 1.68
CA GLN A 22 -25.60 55.16 2.99
C GLN A 22 -24.10 55.20 3.30
N ARG A 23 -23.75 55.31 4.59
CA ARG A 23 -22.36 55.16 5.04
C ARG A 23 -21.90 53.72 4.83
N ASN A 24 -20.71 53.54 4.26
CA ASN A 24 -20.09 52.22 4.10
C ASN A 24 -20.03 51.46 5.43
N SER A 25 -20.26 50.15 5.37
CA SER A 25 -20.12 49.28 6.54
C SER A 25 -18.64 49.03 6.82
N ILE A 26 -18.18 49.29 8.04
CA ILE A 26 -16.81 48.97 8.46
C ILE A 26 -16.74 47.46 8.71
N LEU A 27 -15.79 46.79 8.04
CA LEU A 27 -15.60 45.34 8.15
C LEU A 27 -14.43 44.97 9.07
N GLY A 28 -13.37 45.76 9.05
CA GLY A 28 -12.14 45.47 9.79
C GLY A 28 -10.98 46.39 9.47
N SER A 29 -9.78 45.96 9.86
CA SER A 29 -8.52 46.66 9.63
C SER A 29 -7.54 45.82 8.80
N GLY A 30 -6.48 46.47 8.31
CA GLY A 30 -5.37 45.80 7.63
C GLY A 30 -4.07 46.58 7.76
N ILE A 31 -3.01 46.04 7.16
CA ILE A 31 -1.71 46.71 7.05
C ILE A 31 -1.33 46.85 5.59
N LEU A 32 -0.93 48.06 5.23
CA LEU A 32 -0.38 48.40 3.93
C LEU A 32 1.05 47.89 3.77
N TRP A 33 1.34 47.26 2.64
CA TRP A 33 2.69 46.87 2.26
C TRP A 33 2.99 47.27 0.81
N ALA A 34 4.22 47.68 0.53
CA ALA A 34 4.68 47.90 -0.84
C ALA A 34 6.13 47.42 -1.01
N PRO A 35 6.49 46.85 -2.17
CA PRO A 35 7.88 46.50 -2.46
C PRO A 35 8.76 47.76 -2.64
N GLN A 36 10.06 47.63 -2.32
CA GLN A 36 11.06 48.72 -2.42
C GLN A 36 11.25 49.23 -3.86
N GLU A 37 11.30 48.32 -4.83
CA GLU A 37 11.41 48.66 -6.26
C GLU A 37 10.07 49.26 -6.75
N GLN A 38 10.07 50.04 -7.84
CA GLN A 38 8.86 50.65 -8.44
C GLN A 38 7.91 49.60 -9.06
N GLY A 39 7.51 48.58 -8.29
CA GLY A 39 6.48 47.62 -8.67
C GLY A 39 5.14 48.29 -8.92
N GLU A 40 4.36 47.69 -9.82
CA GLU A 40 3.05 48.19 -10.27
C GLU A 40 1.99 48.17 -9.16
N TYR A 41 2.17 47.30 -8.16
CA TYR A 41 1.18 47.01 -7.13
C TYR A 41 1.67 47.33 -5.71
N MET A 42 0.70 47.52 -4.83
CA MET A 42 0.83 47.55 -3.38
C MET A 42 -0.23 46.61 -2.78
N TYR A 43 -0.05 46.19 -1.54
CA TYR A 43 -0.81 45.11 -0.93
C TYR A 43 -1.38 45.52 0.43
N VAL A 44 -2.47 44.88 0.82
CA VAL A 44 -3.02 44.98 2.18
C VAL A 44 -3.09 43.59 2.78
N PHE A 45 -2.52 43.43 3.96
CA PHE A 45 -2.57 42.20 4.74
C PHE A 45 -3.65 42.32 5.81
N THR A 46 -4.55 41.34 5.89
CA THR A 46 -5.69 41.36 6.82
C THR A 46 -6.15 39.93 7.17
N ALA A 47 -7.16 39.82 8.02
CA ALA A 47 -7.79 38.55 8.38
C ALA A 47 -8.80 38.11 7.30
N ALA A 48 -8.90 36.81 7.04
CA ALA A 48 -9.78 36.29 6.00
C ALA A 48 -11.26 36.52 6.31
N HIS A 49 -11.68 36.38 7.57
CA HIS A 49 -13.07 36.62 7.97
C HIS A 49 -13.55 38.06 7.75
N VAL A 50 -12.63 39.04 7.72
CA VAL A 50 -12.93 40.46 7.48
C VAL A 50 -13.39 40.69 6.04
N VAL A 51 -12.80 39.96 5.09
CA VAL A 51 -13.05 40.15 3.64
C VAL A 51 -13.97 39.08 3.05
N TYR A 52 -14.22 38.02 3.82
CA TYR A 52 -15.04 36.89 3.41
C TYR A 52 -16.46 37.30 3.02
N GLY A 53 -16.90 36.88 1.83
CA GLY A 53 -18.27 37.10 1.32
C GLY A 53 -18.50 38.48 0.70
N HIS A 54 -17.45 39.27 0.47
CA HIS A 54 -17.53 40.59 -0.14
C HIS A 54 -16.76 40.62 -1.48
N GLY A 55 -17.45 40.84 -2.60
CA GLY A 55 -16.85 40.91 -3.94
C GLY A 55 -16.31 42.30 -4.33
N ARG A 56 -16.59 43.35 -3.54
CA ARG A 56 -16.03 44.69 -3.68
C ARG A 56 -15.74 45.28 -2.32
N LEU A 57 -14.54 45.82 -2.15
CA LEU A 57 -14.08 46.43 -0.91
C LEU A 57 -13.55 47.85 -1.15
N ILE A 58 -13.67 48.70 -0.14
CA ILE A 58 -13.07 50.03 -0.11
C ILE A 58 -12.03 50.05 1.01
N ILE A 59 -10.77 50.32 0.66
CA ILE A 59 -9.66 50.47 1.60
C ILE A 59 -9.42 51.95 1.85
N ARG A 60 -9.57 52.38 3.09
CA ARG A 60 -9.23 53.74 3.52
C ARG A 60 -7.86 53.76 4.19
N TYR A 61 -6.99 54.66 3.76
CA TYR A 61 -5.61 54.78 4.22
C TYR A 61 -5.22 56.25 4.39
N TRP A 62 -4.10 56.50 5.07
CA TRP A 62 -3.51 57.84 5.24
C TRP A 62 -2.50 58.12 4.13
N ASP A 63 -2.59 59.27 3.47
CA ASP A 63 -1.61 59.69 2.47
C ASP A 63 -0.37 60.39 3.08
N GLU A 64 0.55 60.86 2.24
CA GLU A 64 1.79 61.52 2.68
C GLU A 64 1.57 62.80 3.49
N ALA A 65 0.45 63.49 3.27
CA ALA A 65 0.06 64.71 3.98
C ALA A 65 -0.69 64.41 5.29
N GLY A 66 -1.05 63.15 5.54
CA GLY A 66 -1.86 62.75 6.69
C GLY A 66 -3.36 62.92 6.48
N ASP A 67 -3.81 63.04 5.23
CA ASP A 67 -5.21 63.05 4.84
C ASP A 67 -5.71 61.64 4.52
N THR A 68 -6.99 61.35 4.77
CA THR A 68 -7.55 60.03 4.42
C THR A 68 -7.91 59.94 2.93
N LYS A 69 -7.45 58.89 2.26
CA LYS A 69 -7.81 58.54 0.87
C LYS A 69 -8.43 57.14 0.82
N THR A 70 -9.10 56.82 -0.29
CA THR A 70 -9.75 55.52 -0.49
C THR A 70 -9.25 54.81 -1.76
N LEU A 71 -9.27 53.48 -1.75
CA LEU A 71 -8.96 52.58 -2.87
C LEU A 71 -10.09 51.57 -3.00
N ASN A 72 -10.47 51.25 -4.23
CA ASN A 72 -11.41 50.17 -4.49
C ASN A 72 -10.64 48.89 -4.82
N ILE A 73 -11.10 47.77 -4.26
CA ILE A 73 -10.57 46.42 -4.51
C ILE A 73 -11.70 45.59 -5.10
N ASP A 74 -11.43 45.00 -6.26
CA ASP A 74 -12.34 44.08 -6.93
C ASP A 74 -12.08 42.64 -6.48
N GLU A 75 -13.06 41.75 -6.68
CA GLU A 75 -13.04 40.35 -6.26
C GLU A 75 -11.78 39.59 -6.71
N CYS A 76 -11.28 39.86 -7.93
CA CYS A 76 -10.08 39.19 -8.47
C CYS A 76 -8.77 39.55 -7.74
N ASP A 77 -8.78 40.59 -6.91
CA ASP A 77 -7.64 41.06 -6.14
C ASP A 77 -7.74 40.73 -4.64
N ILE A 78 -8.73 39.93 -4.24
CA ILE A 78 -8.93 39.44 -2.87
C ILE A 78 -8.52 37.97 -2.82
N GLN A 79 -7.50 37.64 -2.01
CA GLN A 79 -7.08 36.26 -1.85
C GLN A 79 -6.95 35.82 -0.39
N PRO A 80 -7.91 35.05 0.14
CA PRO A 80 -7.76 34.29 1.37
C PRO A 80 -6.77 33.14 1.23
N HIS A 81 -6.22 32.65 2.35
CA HIS A 81 -5.38 31.45 2.37
C HIS A 81 -6.15 30.20 1.88
N GLU A 82 -5.54 29.33 1.06
CA GLU A 82 -6.24 28.18 0.43
C GLU A 82 -6.86 27.21 1.43
N GLN A 83 -6.20 27.01 2.57
CA GLN A 83 -6.68 26.14 3.66
C GLN A 83 -7.56 26.86 4.70
N ASN A 84 -8.04 28.08 4.39
CA ASN A 84 -8.92 28.82 5.27
C ASN A 84 -10.33 28.19 5.30
N ASN A 85 -10.94 28.12 6.48
CA ASN A 85 -12.27 27.50 6.67
C ASN A 85 -13.35 28.50 7.12
N CYS A 86 -13.27 29.78 6.75
CA CYS A 86 -14.26 30.79 7.14
C CYS A 86 -15.69 30.42 6.73
N HIS A 87 -15.87 29.71 5.60
CA HIS A 87 -17.16 29.18 5.17
C HIS A 87 -17.78 28.25 6.24
N GLU A 88 -16.98 27.31 6.76
CA GLU A 88 -17.40 26.33 7.77
C GLU A 88 -17.58 26.97 9.14
N HIS A 89 -16.70 27.90 9.53
CA HIS A 89 -16.78 28.62 10.80
C HIS A 89 -18.05 29.50 10.90
N LYS A 90 -18.46 30.15 9.81
CA LYS A 90 -19.73 30.93 9.80
C LYS A 90 -20.96 30.04 9.94
N ASN A 91 -20.95 28.84 9.34
CA ASN A 91 -22.06 27.89 9.41
C ASN A 91 -22.14 27.16 10.75
N ASN A 92 -21.01 26.93 11.42
CA ASN A 92 -20.94 26.32 12.74
C ASN A 92 -19.89 27.02 13.62
N ARG A 93 -20.33 27.88 14.54
CA ARG A 93 -19.44 28.65 15.44
C ARG A 93 -18.62 27.78 16.41
N ASN A 94 -18.90 26.48 16.51
CA ASN A 94 -18.08 25.55 17.30
C ASN A 94 -16.84 25.05 16.55
N THR A 95 -16.74 25.27 15.24
CA THR A 95 -15.55 24.91 14.45
C THR A 95 -14.45 25.94 14.68
N ALA A 96 -13.22 25.55 15.00
CA ALA A 96 -12.11 26.51 15.15
C ALA A 96 -11.74 27.15 13.80
N LEU A 97 -11.48 28.46 13.81
CA LEU A 97 -11.13 29.22 12.61
C LEU A 97 -9.65 28.99 12.26
N LYS A 98 -9.38 28.47 11.06
CA LYS A 98 -8.08 27.99 10.58
C LYS A 98 -7.52 28.93 9.52
N ASN A 99 -6.23 29.25 9.63
CA ASN A 99 -5.45 30.06 8.69
C ASN A 99 -6.19 31.35 8.27
N ASP A 100 -6.57 32.17 9.25
CA ASP A 100 -7.40 33.37 9.08
C ASP A 100 -6.63 34.57 8.52
N VAL A 101 -6.12 34.44 7.30
CA VAL A 101 -5.31 35.48 6.65
C VAL A 101 -5.75 35.66 5.21
N ALA A 102 -5.81 36.90 4.76
CA ALA A 102 -6.04 37.28 3.36
C ALA A 102 -5.08 38.39 2.93
N VAL A 103 -4.76 38.39 1.64
CA VAL A 103 -3.97 39.43 0.98
C VAL A 103 -4.83 40.10 -0.09
N LEU A 104 -4.87 41.43 -0.06
CA LEU A 104 -5.53 42.25 -1.07
C LEU A 104 -4.48 42.93 -1.94
N ARG A 105 -4.66 42.93 -3.26
CA ARG A 105 -3.76 43.60 -4.20
C ARG A 105 -4.41 44.87 -4.75
N CYS A 106 -3.64 45.94 -4.92
CA CYS A 106 -4.11 47.15 -5.57
C CYS A 106 -3.02 47.88 -6.34
N LYS A 107 -3.41 48.68 -7.33
CA LYS A 107 -2.45 49.49 -8.10
C LYS A 107 -1.78 50.52 -7.20
N ARG A 108 -0.46 50.64 -7.32
CA ARG A 108 0.35 51.52 -6.49
C ARG A 108 -0.12 52.97 -6.60
N LYS A 109 -0.35 53.62 -5.45
CA LYS A 109 -0.58 55.07 -5.33
C LYS A 109 0.61 55.74 -4.64
N GLN A 110 0.65 57.08 -4.70
CA GLN A 110 1.62 57.86 -3.92
C GLN A 110 1.27 57.72 -2.44
N ILE A 111 2.07 56.91 -1.74
CA ILE A 111 2.00 56.65 -0.31
C ILE A 111 3.38 56.89 0.29
N LYS A 112 3.42 57.33 1.54
CA LYS A 112 4.69 57.43 2.26
C LYS A 112 5.26 56.04 2.45
N TYR A 113 6.37 55.75 1.79
CA TYR A 113 7.01 54.44 1.87
C TYR A 113 7.55 54.17 3.28
N ILE A 114 7.08 53.11 3.92
CA ILE A 114 7.56 52.64 5.21
C ILE A 114 7.99 51.19 5.04
N ASP A 115 9.30 50.97 5.09
CA ASP A 115 9.87 49.63 5.08
C ASP A 115 9.63 48.95 6.43
N TYR A 116 9.13 47.74 6.39
CA TYR A 116 9.02 46.87 7.56
C TYR A 116 9.28 45.43 7.13
N LYS A 117 9.88 44.67 8.04
CA LYS A 117 10.26 43.28 7.78
C LYS A 117 9.31 42.32 8.46
N LEU A 118 9.20 41.10 7.93
CA LEU A 118 8.39 40.05 8.54
C LEU A 118 9.24 39.17 9.46
N LYS A 119 8.71 38.73 10.62
CA LYS A 119 9.43 37.79 11.50
C LYS A 119 8.50 36.66 11.93
N ALA A 120 8.91 35.41 11.70
CA ALA A 120 8.12 34.24 12.07
C ALA A 120 7.95 34.14 13.60
N ALA A 121 6.77 33.69 14.05
CA ALA A 121 6.43 33.58 15.46
C ALA A 121 7.40 32.68 16.25
N ARG A 122 7.86 31.56 15.65
CA ARG A 122 8.90 30.69 16.21
C ARG A 122 10.21 31.39 16.60
N ASN A 123 10.48 32.56 16.02
CA ASN A 123 11.69 33.34 16.26
C ASN A 123 11.49 34.48 17.26
N ILE A 124 10.30 34.61 17.86
CA ILE A 124 9.96 35.61 18.85
C ILE A 124 10.18 35.02 20.24
N LYS A 125 10.86 35.77 21.11
CA LYS A 125 11.12 35.30 22.47
C LYS A 125 9.83 35.39 23.30
N GLN A 126 9.68 34.48 24.24
CA GLN A 126 8.63 34.58 25.25
C GLN A 126 8.72 35.94 25.97
N ASP A 127 7.57 36.56 26.24
CA ASP A 127 7.41 37.88 26.83
C ASP A 127 7.99 39.07 26.02
N GLU A 128 8.38 38.86 24.76
CA GLU A 128 8.81 39.96 23.88
C GLU A 128 7.66 40.94 23.67
N LYS A 129 7.96 42.25 23.74
CA LYS A 129 6.94 43.32 23.68
C LYS A 129 6.39 43.45 22.26
N LEU A 130 5.07 43.41 22.18
CA LEU A 130 4.29 43.57 20.97
C LEU A 130 3.47 44.87 21.03
N ILE A 131 3.19 45.42 19.86
CA ILE A 131 2.32 46.58 19.68
C ILE A 131 1.36 46.32 18.51
N LEU A 132 0.09 46.64 18.73
CA LEU A 132 -0.95 46.55 17.71
C LEU A 132 -1.65 47.90 17.60
N ARG A 133 -1.96 48.28 16.36
CA ARG A 133 -2.70 49.50 16.05
C ARG A 133 -3.72 49.23 14.96
N GLY A 134 -5.00 49.43 15.27
CA GLY A 134 -6.11 49.38 14.31
C GLY A 134 -6.39 50.74 13.68
N PHE A 135 -7.44 50.81 12.86
CA PHE A 135 -7.93 52.06 12.25
C PHE A 135 -9.26 52.50 12.90
N PRO A 136 -9.39 53.76 13.39
CA PRO A 136 -10.56 54.19 14.18
C PRO A 136 -11.86 54.33 13.37
N GLU A 137 -12.98 54.25 14.09
CA GLU A 137 -14.35 54.23 13.54
C GLU A 137 -14.84 55.61 13.04
N LYS A 138 -14.58 56.71 13.78
CA LYS A 138 -15.03 58.08 13.44
C LYS A 138 -13.86 58.97 12.98
N VAL A 139 -14.06 59.68 11.87
CA VAL A 139 -13.18 60.74 11.36
C VAL A 139 -14.03 62.01 11.22
N SER A 140 -13.99 62.91 12.20
CA SER A 140 -14.55 64.26 12.08
C SER A 140 -13.46 65.29 12.28
N ASN A 141 -13.49 66.35 11.47
CA ASN A 141 -12.56 67.47 11.57
C ASN A 141 -12.72 68.18 12.91
N ASP A 142 -11.58 68.44 13.54
CA ASP A 142 -11.36 69.15 14.80
C ASP A 142 -11.82 68.41 16.08
N GLU A 143 -10.82 68.11 16.94
CA GLU A 143 -10.87 67.42 18.24
C GLU A 143 -11.20 65.91 18.25
N PHE A 144 -10.14 65.11 18.41
CA PHE A 144 -10.19 63.67 18.65
C PHE A 144 -10.70 63.34 20.07
N SER A 145 -12.00 63.24 20.27
CA SER A 145 -12.55 62.51 21.43
C SER A 145 -12.64 61.02 21.09
N LEU A 146 -11.60 60.26 21.45
CA LEU A 146 -11.50 58.82 21.27
C LEU A 146 -12.34 58.03 22.28
N THR A 147 -12.81 56.85 21.87
CA THR A 147 -12.65 55.64 22.69
C THR A 147 -11.54 54.72 22.13
N LEU A 148 -11.24 54.75 20.83
CA LEU A 148 -10.35 53.78 20.15
C LEU A 148 -9.22 54.42 19.34
N GLY A 149 -8.37 55.20 20.00
CA GLY A 149 -7.05 55.59 19.50
C GLY A 149 -5.94 55.01 20.35
N ARG A 150 -6.22 53.88 21.02
CA ARG A 150 -5.30 53.22 21.93
C ARG A 150 -4.42 52.26 21.17
N GLU A 151 -3.13 52.38 21.43
CA GLU A 151 -2.15 51.39 21.04
C GLU A 151 -2.20 50.26 22.07
N TYR A 152 -2.38 49.03 21.59
CA TYR A 152 -2.42 47.89 22.51
C TYR A 152 -1.01 47.36 22.67
N LYS A 153 -0.45 47.61 23.85
CA LYS A 153 0.77 46.95 24.29
C LYS A 153 0.44 45.51 24.66
N ALA A 154 1.25 44.59 24.16
CA ALA A 154 1.06 43.18 24.37
C ALA A 154 2.40 42.47 24.61
N ARG A 155 2.32 41.20 25.01
CA ARG A 155 3.48 40.31 25.15
C ARG A 155 3.24 39.01 24.44
N PHE A 156 4.25 38.55 23.72
CA PHE A 156 4.23 37.24 23.10
C PHE A 156 4.20 36.15 24.18
N VAL A 157 3.27 35.18 24.07
CA VAL A 157 3.17 34.08 25.03
C VAL A 157 3.89 32.86 24.46
N MET A 158 3.36 32.26 23.40
CA MET A 158 3.93 31.09 22.76
C MET A 158 3.32 30.85 21.38
N GLU A 159 4.06 30.16 20.53
CA GLU A 159 3.52 29.61 19.28
C GLU A 159 2.77 28.29 19.56
N GLU A 160 1.61 28.09 18.93
CA GLU A 160 0.84 26.86 19.09
C GLU A 160 1.41 25.74 18.20
N LYS A 161 1.94 24.68 18.81
CA LYS A 161 2.49 23.53 18.06
C LYS A 161 1.42 22.86 17.20
N GLY A 162 1.71 22.71 15.90
CA GLY A 162 0.82 22.06 14.94
C GLY A 162 -0.32 22.96 14.42
N LYS A 163 -0.33 24.25 14.77
CA LYS A 163 -1.25 25.25 14.23
C LYS A 163 -0.47 26.45 13.69
N SER A 164 -0.96 27.09 12.63
CA SER A 164 -0.31 28.27 12.04
C SER A 164 -0.66 29.58 12.78
N CYS A 165 -0.57 29.57 14.11
CA CYS A 165 -0.92 30.70 14.96
C CYS A 165 -0.10 30.73 16.27
N PHE A 166 -0.12 31.88 16.93
CA PHE A 166 0.52 32.12 18.21
C PHE A 166 -0.42 32.86 19.17
N LEU A 167 -0.15 32.70 20.46
CA LEU A 167 -0.85 33.38 21.54
C LEU A 167 -0.04 34.58 22.00
N TYR A 168 -0.73 35.68 22.26
CA TYR A 168 -0.16 36.86 22.88
C TYR A 168 -1.13 37.44 23.91
N LYS A 169 -0.62 38.17 24.90
CA LYS A 169 -1.41 38.76 25.98
C LYS A 169 -1.43 40.27 25.88
N VAL A 170 -2.62 40.87 25.87
CA VAL A 170 -2.79 42.33 25.88
C VAL A 170 -2.69 42.85 27.31
N GLU A 171 -1.89 43.90 27.52
CA GLU A 171 -1.61 44.45 28.86
C GLU A 171 -2.79 45.25 29.44
N GLU A 172 -3.68 45.77 28.60
CA GLU A 172 -4.88 46.51 29.01
C GLU A 172 -6.05 45.57 29.31
N VAL A 173 -6.90 45.92 30.29
CA VAL A 173 -8.11 45.16 30.64
C VAL A 173 -9.17 45.40 29.57
N LEU A 174 -9.40 44.41 28.70
CA LEU A 174 -10.52 44.41 27.76
C LEU A 174 -11.81 44.24 28.57
N LYS A 175 -12.74 45.20 28.50
CA LYS A 175 -14.03 45.07 29.18
C LYS A 175 -14.84 43.95 28.54
N CYS A 176 -15.33 43.02 29.35
CA CYS A 176 -16.01 41.82 28.87
C CYS A 176 -17.25 42.08 28.00
N GLU A 177 -17.90 43.23 28.18
CA GLU A 177 -19.21 43.61 27.65
C GLU A 177 -19.14 44.40 26.33
N GLU A 178 -18.00 45.03 26.02
CA GLU A 178 -17.80 45.92 24.85
C GLU A 178 -17.01 45.22 23.71
N ARG A 179 -16.70 43.92 23.86
CA ARG A 179 -15.74 43.15 23.04
C ARG A 179 -16.05 43.05 21.55
N ASN A 180 -17.32 42.95 21.15
CA ASN A 180 -17.65 42.84 19.72
C ASN A 180 -17.64 44.19 19.00
N GLU A 181 -17.83 45.31 19.70
CA GLU A 181 -17.86 46.64 19.08
C GLU A 181 -16.47 47.30 19.13
N GLU A 182 -15.68 47.07 20.19
CA GLU A 182 -14.31 47.60 20.29
C GLU A 182 -13.30 46.91 19.36
N LEU A 183 -13.51 45.63 19.02
CA LEU A 183 -12.58 44.84 18.20
C LEU A 183 -12.88 44.83 16.69
N ILE A 184 -14.03 45.34 16.23
CA ILE A 184 -14.31 45.47 14.79
C ILE A 184 -13.24 46.36 14.11
N GLY A 185 -12.68 47.34 14.82
CA GLY A 185 -11.57 48.15 14.31
C GLY A 185 -10.19 47.49 14.40
N LEU A 186 -10.05 46.30 15.01
CA LEU A 186 -8.76 45.65 15.28
C LEU A 186 -8.59 44.31 14.56
N SER A 187 -9.66 43.60 14.23
CA SER A 187 -9.57 42.39 13.41
C SER A 187 -8.88 42.67 12.08
N GLY A 188 -7.86 41.89 11.75
CA GLY A 188 -7.01 42.10 10.59
C GLY A 188 -5.90 43.14 10.76
N SER A 189 -5.83 43.86 11.89
CA SER A 189 -4.62 44.62 12.25
C SER A 189 -3.45 43.66 12.41
N GLY A 190 -2.23 44.11 12.14
CA GLY A 190 -1.06 43.28 12.40
C GLY A 190 -0.30 43.68 13.63
N ILE A 191 0.53 42.71 14.00
CA ILE A 191 1.13 42.59 15.32
C ILE A 191 2.62 42.87 15.14
N PHE A 192 3.09 43.99 15.66
CA PHE A 192 4.48 44.41 15.48
C PHE A 192 5.32 44.21 16.75
N LEU A 193 6.62 44.00 16.59
CA LEU A 193 7.58 44.07 17.70
C LEU A 193 7.82 45.52 18.12
N ASN A 194 7.82 45.77 19.43
CA ASN A 194 8.07 47.11 19.99
C ASN A 194 9.58 47.35 20.21
N ASN A 195 10.36 47.35 19.12
CA ASN A 195 11.84 47.43 19.13
C ASN A 195 12.39 48.63 18.30
N GLY A 196 11.61 49.69 18.08
CA GLY A 196 12.03 50.92 17.38
C GLY A 196 11.99 50.89 15.83
N GLN A 197 11.94 49.70 15.22
CA GLN A 197 11.64 49.49 13.80
C GLN A 197 10.40 48.59 13.65
N PRO A 198 9.51 48.88 12.69
CA PRO A 198 8.34 48.02 12.47
C PRO A 198 8.80 46.66 11.96
N VAL A 199 8.54 45.61 12.76
CA VAL A 199 8.73 44.20 12.37
C VAL A 199 7.43 43.46 12.61
N LEU A 200 6.80 42.99 11.54
CA LEU A 200 5.48 42.37 11.57
C LEU A 200 5.60 40.87 11.92
N ALA A 201 4.99 40.49 13.03
CA ALA A 201 5.00 39.14 13.60
C ALA A 201 3.80 38.29 13.16
N GLY A 202 2.66 38.92 12.87
CA GLY A 202 1.43 38.22 12.51
C GLY A 202 0.25 39.14 12.26
N ILE A 203 -0.90 38.53 11.95
CA ILE A 203 -2.18 39.22 11.75
C ILE A 203 -3.14 38.83 12.88
N HIS A 204 -3.81 39.82 13.48
CA HIS A 204 -4.82 39.56 14.48
C HIS A 204 -6.09 38.98 13.84
N SER A 205 -6.48 37.79 14.30
CA SER A 205 -7.66 37.06 13.80
C SER A 205 -8.87 37.29 14.71
N TYR A 206 -8.99 36.54 15.81
CA TYR A 206 -10.12 36.58 16.74
C TYR A 206 -9.69 36.08 18.13
N ALA A 207 -10.43 36.42 19.20
CA ALA A 207 -10.20 35.91 20.55
C ALA A 207 -10.94 34.56 20.76
N ALA A 208 -10.28 33.44 20.45
CA ALA A 208 -10.81 32.10 20.76
C ALA A 208 -10.06 31.50 21.96
N GLY A 209 -10.50 31.79 23.19
CA GLY A 209 -9.88 31.22 24.39
C GLY A 209 -10.25 31.94 25.70
N ASP A 210 -10.08 31.25 26.81
CA ASP A 210 -10.60 31.52 28.16
C ASP A 210 -10.58 33.00 28.60
N VAL A 211 -11.76 33.49 28.96
CA VAL A 211 -12.13 34.91 29.14
C VAL A 211 -11.40 35.59 30.30
N TYR A 212 -10.70 34.84 31.15
CA TYR A 212 -10.12 35.35 32.39
C TYR A 212 -8.63 35.78 32.29
N LEU A 213 -7.94 35.60 31.15
CA LEU A 213 -6.48 35.74 31.07
C LEU A 213 -5.91 36.82 30.11
N ASN A 214 -6.74 37.63 29.44
CA ASN A 214 -6.33 38.61 28.41
C ASN A 214 -5.49 38.03 27.24
N GLN A 215 -5.64 36.74 26.94
CA GLN A 215 -4.93 36.06 25.85
C GLN A 215 -5.72 36.10 24.54
N VAL A 216 -5.04 36.40 23.44
CA VAL A 216 -5.61 36.56 22.08
C VAL A 216 -4.73 35.86 21.04
N THR A 217 -5.31 35.55 19.89
CA THR A 217 -4.66 34.76 18.84
C THR A 217 -4.18 35.65 17.69
N GLY A 218 -2.93 35.45 17.28
CA GLY A 218 -2.32 36.01 16.09
C GLY A 218 -2.00 34.90 15.09
N MET A 219 -2.33 35.11 13.82
CA MET A 219 -1.99 34.19 12.74
C MET A 219 -0.53 34.41 12.31
N ASN A 220 0.18 33.30 12.04
CA ASN A 220 1.59 33.34 11.65
C ASN A 220 1.77 34.12 10.34
N ILE A 221 2.76 35.01 10.31
CA ILE A 221 3.00 35.89 9.16
C ILE A 221 3.42 35.15 7.87
N GLU A 222 3.87 33.92 7.99
CA GLU A 222 4.26 33.06 6.87
C GLU A 222 3.07 32.73 5.95
N LEU A 223 1.84 32.72 6.49
CA LEU A 223 0.62 32.49 5.70
C LEU A 223 0.42 33.54 4.59
N ILE A 224 0.94 34.77 4.79
CA ILE A 224 0.91 35.81 3.75
C ILE A 224 1.81 35.44 2.58
N ARG A 225 2.98 34.87 2.88
CA ARG A 225 3.94 34.44 1.87
C ARG A 225 3.40 33.25 1.07
N ASP A 226 2.67 32.34 1.72
CA ASP A 226 1.99 31.23 1.06
C ASP A 226 0.98 31.76 0.02
N ILE A 227 0.18 32.77 0.40
CA ILE A 227 -0.78 33.43 -0.51
C ILE A 227 -0.07 34.12 -1.68
N CYS A 228 0.95 34.93 -1.40
CA CYS A 228 1.70 35.64 -2.45
C CYS A 228 2.38 34.67 -3.42
N GLN A 229 2.94 33.57 -2.90
CA GLN A 229 3.60 32.55 -3.72
C GLN A 229 2.60 31.83 -4.64
N ALA A 230 1.46 31.41 -4.09
CA ALA A 230 0.42 30.73 -4.86
C ALA A 230 -0.10 31.60 -6.02
N LYS A 231 -0.20 32.93 -5.80
CA LYS A 231 -0.66 33.89 -6.81
C LYS A 231 0.42 34.53 -7.66
N ARG A 232 1.70 34.19 -7.43
CA ARG A 232 2.86 34.84 -8.06
C ARG A 232 2.83 36.37 -7.89
N TRP A 233 2.49 36.83 -6.69
CA TRP A 233 2.52 38.24 -6.29
C TRP A 233 3.86 38.61 -5.65
N ASP A 234 4.11 39.91 -5.46
CA ASP A 234 5.34 40.40 -4.83
C ASP A 234 5.53 39.80 -3.42
N MET A 235 6.75 39.35 -3.15
CA MET A 235 7.06 38.57 -1.96
C MET A 235 7.65 39.45 -0.84
N PRO A 236 7.00 39.54 0.33
CA PRO A 236 7.55 40.29 1.46
C PRO A 236 8.72 39.55 2.10
N GLN A 237 9.78 40.29 2.44
CA GLN A 237 11.01 39.72 2.99
C GLN A 237 10.84 39.32 4.47
N LEU A 238 11.24 38.08 4.78
CA LEU A 238 11.33 37.56 6.15
C LEU A 238 12.72 37.89 6.71
N VAL A 239 12.79 38.41 7.94
CA VAL A 239 14.05 38.55 8.68
C VAL A 239 14.57 37.15 8.99
N ASN A 240 15.45 36.66 8.13
CA ASN A 240 16.26 35.49 8.45
C ASN A 240 17.51 35.93 9.22
N ARG A 241 17.90 35.06 10.15
CA ARG A 241 19.22 35.03 10.76
C ARG A 241 20.29 35.23 9.67
N GLU A 242 21.40 35.85 10.08
CA GLU A 242 22.69 35.85 9.41
C GLU A 242 22.88 34.66 8.45
N ASP A 243 23.44 34.98 7.28
CA ASP A 243 23.98 34.07 6.28
C ASP A 243 24.38 32.71 6.87
N THR A 244 23.43 31.80 6.83
CA THR A 244 23.67 30.38 7.02
C THR A 244 22.73 29.70 6.05
N HIS A 245 23.31 28.96 5.12
CA HIS A 245 22.65 27.92 4.34
C HIS A 245 21.48 27.38 5.14
N THR A 246 20.28 27.40 4.57
CA THR A 246 19.08 26.82 5.19
C THR A 246 19.32 25.33 5.38
N LYS A 247 20.02 24.98 6.46
CA LYS A 247 20.04 23.65 7.02
C LYS A 247 18.58 23.35 7.28
N PRO A 248 17.97 22.38 6.60
CA PRO A 248 16.69 21.89 7.03
C PRO A 248 16.91 21.49 8.50
N SER A 249 16.05 21.94 9.42
CA SER A 249 16.19 21.56 10.83
C SER A 249 15.77 20.10 10.94
N VAL A 250 16.61 19.21 10.43
CA VAL A 250 16.33 17.79 10.35
C VAL A 250 17.18 17.13 11.38
N TYR A 251 16.51 16.62 12.39
CA TYR A 251 17.05 15.53 13.15
C TYR A 251 17.48 14.44 12.14
N LYS A 252 18.80 14.16 12.01
CA LYS A 252 19.40 13.05 11.21
C LYS A 252 19.60 13.25 9.69
N TRP A 253 19.65 14.49 9.20
CA TRP A 253 20.22 14.75 7.86
C TRP A 253 21.42 15.68 7.99
N GLU A 254 22.51 15.31 7.33
CA GLU A 254 23.76 16.05 7.36
C GLU A 254 24.02 16.68 5.99
N GLU A 255 24.35 17.97 6.01
CA GLU A 255 24.79 18.66 4.80
C GLU A 255 26.20 18.20 4.45
N ILE A 256 26.39 17.77 3.21
CA ILE A 256 27.70 17.39 2.69
C ILE A 256 28.38 18.68 2.21
N ASN A 257 29.28 19.20 3.05
CA ASN A 257 30.10 20.37 2.78
C ASN A 257 31.55 20.12 3.25
N ASP A 258 32.42 21.14 3.14
CA ASP A 258 33.82 21.01 3.53
C ASP A 258 33.99 20.65 5.02
N ASP A 259 33.10 21.12 5.91
CA ASP A 259 33.11 20.75 7.33
C ASP A 259 32.75 19.29 7.55
N PHE A 260 31.76 18.78 6.81
CA PHE A 260 31.39 17.36 6.84
C PHE A 260 32.60 16.48 6.46
N PHE A 261 33.30 16.81 5.39
CA PHE A 261 34.50 16.08 4.99
C PHE A 261 35.66 16.30 5.96
N ARG A 262 35.83 17.46 6.60
CA ARG A 262 36.85 17.63 7.65
C ARG A 262 36.58 16.73 8.87
N ASN A 263 35.33 16.64 9.29
CA ASN A 263 34.91 15.83 10.45
C ASN A 263 34.99 14.32 10.18
N HIS A 264 34.75 13.89 8.94
CA HIS A 264 34.74 12.48 8.55
C HIS A 264 35.98 12.04 7.74
N GLY A 265 36.88 12.96 7.40
CA GLY A 265 37.89 12.86 6.33
C GLY A 265 39.24 12.26 6.69
N ARG A 266 39.42 11.71 7.91
CA ARG A 266 40.69 11.06 8.26
C ARG A 266 40.87 9.80 7.40
N TYR A 267 41.80 9.92 6.45
CA TYR A 267 42.35 8.82 5.69
C TYR A 267 43.18 7.90 6.59
N ASP A 268 43.04 6.60 6.38
CA ASP A 268 43.81 5.56 7.04
C ASP A 268 43.96 4.37 6.07
N ASP A 269 45.20 3.94 5.84
CA ASP A 269 45.49 2.78 5.00
C ASP A 269 44.83 1.51 5.56
N GLU A 270 44.67 1.38 6.89
CA GLU A 270 43.96 0.25 7.49
C GLU A 270 42.48 0.22 7.09
N LYS A 271 41.81 1.39 7.02
CA LYS A 271 40.42 1.49 6.57
C LYS A 271 40.26 1.16 5.09
N LEU A 272 41.21 1.55 4.25
CA LEU A 272 41.21 1.18 2.84
C LEU A 272 41.37 -0.34 2.68
N GLN A 273 42.32 -0.94 3.41
CA GLN A 273 42.49 -2.39 3.41
C GLN A 273 41.26 -3.12 3.97
N GLY A 274 40.61 -2.57 5.00
CA GLY A 274 39.35 -3.07 5.55
C GLY A 274 38.23 -3.05 4.51
N PHE A 275 38.05 -1.93 3.81
CA PHE A 275 37.08 -1.80 2.71
C PHE A 275 37.34 -2.83 1.61
N LEU A 276 38.59 -3.01 1.18
CA LEU A 276 38.96 -4.01 0.17
C LEU A 276 38.68 -5.45 0.66
N LYS A 277 38.74 -5.71 1.97
CA LYS A 277 38.36 -6.98 2.62
C LYS A 277 36.84 -7.11 2.88
N GLY A 278 36.01 -6.19 2.36
CA GLY A 278 34.55 -6.25 2.48
C GLY A 278 33.95 -5.53 3.69
N GLU A 279 34.67 -4.61 4.32
CA GLU A 279 34.09 -3.68 5.31
C GLU A 279 33.34 -2.53 4.61
N SER A 280 32.40 -1.88 5.33
CA SER A 280 31.62 -0.76 4.79
C SER A 280 32.51 0.41 4.38
N CYS A 281 32.16 1.06 3.28
CA CYS A 281 32.86 2.27 2.85
C CYS A 281 32.71 3.39 3.90
N THR A 282 33.71 4.26 3.99
CA THR A 282 33.69 5.42 4.89
C THR A 282 33.86 6.71 4.10
N TRP A 283 33.27 7.79 4.61
CA TRP A 283 33.39 9.13 3.99
C TRP A 283 34.84 9.60 3.87
N GLY A 284 35.75 9.14 4.74
CA GLY A 284 37.18 9.40 4.63
C GLY A 284 37.82 8.83 3.37
N LEU A 285 37.43 7.63 2.93
CA LEU A 285 37.92 7.04 1.68
C LEU A 285 37.39 7.80 0.45
N ILE A 286 36.12 8.23 0.51
CA ILE A 286 35.47 9.01 -0.54
C ILE A 286 36.10 10.41 -0.66
N ALA A 287 36.30 11.10 0.46
CA ALA A 287 36.91 12.43 0.52
C ALA A 287 38.30 12.45 -0.13
N ASN A 288 39.08 11.39 0.06
CA ASN A 288 40.46 11.28 -0.45
C ASN A 288 40.57 10.56 -1.81
N ASN A 289 39.45 10.24 -2.49
CA ASN A 289 39.43 9.55 -3.79
C ASN A 289 40.16 8.18 -3.77
N CYS A 290 40.10 7.45 -2.65
CA CYS A 290 40.82 6.19 -2.49
C CYS A 290 40.04 4.97 -2.97
N THR A 291 38.75 5.14 -3.28
CA THR A 291 37.89 4.09 -3.86
C THR A 291 37.93 4.16 -5.38
N VAL A 292 37.74 3.03 -6.06
CA VAL A 292 37.49 3.03 -7.51
C VAL A 292 36.18 3.74 -7.81
N LYS A 293 36.24 4.72 -8.70
CA LYS A 293 35.06 5.44 -9.19
C LYS A 293 34.29 4.54 -10.16
N ARG A 294 33.02 4.27 -9.86
CA ARG A 294 32.13 3.51 -10.75
C ARG A 294 31.62 4.42 -11.87
N GLU A 295 31.48 3.91 -13.09
CA GLU A 295 30.99 4.65 -14.26
C GLU A 295 29.55 5.15 -14.09
N VAL A 296 28.73 4.41 -13.34
CA VAL A 296 27.37 4.80 -12.97
C VAL A 296 27.32 6.17 -12.28
N THR A 297 28.38 6.53 -11.54
CA THR A 297 28.51 7.86 -10.91
C THR A 297 28.42 8.98 -11.94
N GLU A 298 29.13 8.84 -13.07
CA GLU A 298 29.15 9.85 -14.14
C GLU A 298 27.81 9.93 -14.86
N ARG A 299 27.16 8.78 -15.06
CA ARG A 299 25.81 8.69 -15.62
C ARG A 299 24.81 9.46 -14.75
N VAL A 300 24.74 9.18 -13.45
CA VAL A 300 23.82 9.88 -12.52
C VAL A 300 24.08 11.39 -12.50
N VAL A 301 25.34 11.79 -12.39
CA VAL A 301 25.75 13.20 -12.32
C VAL A 301 25.45 13.96 -13.62
N SER A 302 25.36 13.29 -14.77
CA SER A 302 25.00 13.92 -16.05
C SER A 302 23.48 14.13 -16.21
N ILE A 303 22.64 13.22 -15.70
CA ILE A 303 21.19 13.28 -15.91
C ILE A 303 20.43 14.08 -14.83
N ILE A 304 21.04 14.29 -13.66
CA ILE A 304 20.38 14.97 -12.53
C ILE A 304 19.92 16.40 -12.82
N GLY A 305 20.51 17.05 -13.84
CA GLY A 305 20.07 18.37 -14.29
C GLY A 305 18.62 18.36 -14.82
N GLY A 306 18.21 17.27 -15.50
CA GLY A 306 16.90 17.13 -16.13
C GLY A 306 15.91 16.23 -15.39
N LYS A 307 16.36 15.44 -14.42
CA LYS A 307 15.53 14.49 -13.66
C LYS A 307 15.47 14.89 -12.18
N ARG A 308 14.29 14.77 -11.56
CA ARG A 308 14.07 15.12 -10.15
C ARG A 308 14.16 13.92 -9.20
N LEU A 309 13.98 12.70 -9.69
CA LEU A 309 14.00 11.49 -8.88
C LEU A 309 14.79 10.39 -9.61
N ILE A 310 15.88 9.91 -8.99
CA ILE A 310 16.76 8.89 -9.56
C ILE A 310 16.97 7.77 -8.53
N GLY A 311 16.67 6.54 -8.92
CA GLY A 311 16.92 5.33 -8.12
C GLY A 311 18.09 4.52 -8.66
N ILE A 312 18.97 4.06 -7.77
CA ILE A 312 20.06 3.14 -8.07
C ILE A 312 19.68 1.77 -7.48
N LEU A 313 19.29 0.83 -8.34
CA LEU A 313 18.86 -0.50 -7.94
C LEU A 313 19.94 -1.54 -8.21
N GLY A 314 20.03 -2.54 -7.34
CA GLY A 314 20.88 -3.71 -7.57
C GLY A 314 20.94 -4.64 -6.36
N ALA A 315 21.59 -5.78 -6.51
CA ALA A 315 21.76 -6.78 -5.45
C ALA A 315 22.67 -6.28 -4.30
N GLY A 316 22.66 -7.01 -3.18
CA GLY A 316 23.57 -6.73 -2.05
C GLY A 316 25.05 -6.77 -2.49
N GLY A 317 25.93 -5.96 -1.89
CA GLY A 317 27.36 -6.04 -2.20
C GLY A 317 27.82 -5.44 -3.55
N GLU A 318 26.92 -4.85 -4.35
CA GLU A 318 27.25 -4.13 -5.60
C GLU A 318 27.95 -2.77 -5.41
N GLY A 319 28.11 -2.32 -4.16
CA GLY A 319 28.70 -1.02 -3.86
C GLY A 319 27.75 0.17 -3.99
N LYS A 320 26.42 -0.05 -4.01
CA LYS A 320 25.38 1.01 -4.04
C LYS A 320 25.66 2.20 -3.10
N SER A 321 25.88 1.93 -1.80
CA SER A 321 26.18 2.98 -0.82
C SER A 321 27.44 3.75 -1.19
N THR A 322 28.49 3.06 -1.64
CA THR A 322 29.73 3.68 -2.13
C THR A 322 29.48 4.58 -3.33
N ILE A 323 28.68 4.13 -4.31
CA ILE A 323 28.30 4.91 -5.50
C ILE A 323 27.51 6.16 -5.06
N LEU A 324 26.53 6.01 -4.18
CA LEU A 324 25.75 7.13 -3.68
C LEU A 324 26.62 8.16 -2.95
N MET A 325 27.58 7.72 -2.14
CA MET A 325 28.56 8.61 -1.50
C MET A 325 29.47 9.33 -2.52
N GLN A 326 29.93 8.63 -3.57
CA GLN A 326 30.70 9.22 -4.67
C GLN A 326 29.89 10.30 -5.40
N ILE A 327 28.63 10.01 -5.73
CA ILE A 327 27.70 10.95 -6.36
C ILE A 327 27.54 12.20 -5.49
N CYS A 328 27.30 12.02 -4.19
CA CYS A 328 27.14 13.15 -3.27
C CYS A 328 28.35 14.11 -3.28
N LYS A 329 29.57 13.56 -3.28
CA LYS A 329 30.80 14.35 -3.37
C LYS A 329 30.88 15.10 -4.70
N GLU A 330 30.59 14.44 -5.81
CA GLU A 330 30.65 15.07 -7.14
C GLU A 330 29.61 16.18 -7.32
N LEU A 331 28.40 15.98 -6.79
CA LEU A 331 27.34 16.98 -6.84
C LEU A 331 27.69 18.21 -6.00
N ASN A 332 28.23 18.00 -4.79
CA ASN A 332 28.74 19.10 -3.97
C ASN A 332 29.84 19.90 -4.70
N ASN A 333 30.79 19.21 -5.36
CA ASN A 333 31.83 19.87 -6.15
C ASN A 333 31.28 20.63 -7.38
N LYS A 334 30.10 20.25 -7.89
CA LYS A 334 29.38 20.94 -8.97
C LYS A 334 28.47 22.07 -8.48
N GLY A 335 28.48 22.38 -7.19
CA GLY A 335 27.69 23.46 -6.60
C GLY A 335 26.25 23.10 -6.22
N TYR A 336 25.90 21.81 -6.17
CA TYR A 336 24.63 21.38 -5.59
C TYR A 336 24.73 21.38 -4.06
N THR A 337 23.66 21.76 -3.37
CA THR A 337 23.55 21.56 -1.91
C THR A 337 23.06 20.15 -1.65
N VAL A 338 23.92 19.28 -1.12
CA VAL A 338 23.61 17.86 -0.93
C VAL A 338 23.35 17.55 0.55
N TYR A 339 22.23 16.93 0.85
CA TYR A 339 21.91 16.40 2.18
C TYR A 339 21.93 14.88 2.16
N TRP A 340 22.71 14.30 3.07
CA TRP A 340 22.79 12.86 3.28
C TRP A 340 22.02 12.43 4.52
N ASN A 341 21.26 11.36 4.40
CA ASN A 341 20.53 10.80 5.52
C ASN A 341 21.39 9.84 6.38
N THR A 342 21.39 10.02 7.70
CA THR A 342 22.24 9.23 8.62
C THR A 342 21.56 8.04 9.32
N GLU A 343 20.26 7.74 9.09
CA GLU A 343 19.58 6.56 9.66
C GLU A 343 18.45 6.00 8.76
N GLN A 344 18.36 4.66 8.65
CA GLN A 344 17.32 3.90 7.92
C GLN A 344 15.91 4.50 8.06
N ILE A 345 15.37 5.03 6.96
CA ILE A 345 14.21 5.94 6.92
C ILE A 345 12.88 5.19 6.74
N THR A 346 12.42 4.44 7.73
CA THR A 346 11.04 3.90 7.72
C THR A 346 10.11 4.56 8.74
N ARG A 347 10.56 5.60 9.47
CA ARG A 347 9.71 6.29 10.48
C ARG A 347 9.81 7.83 10.50
N THR A 348 10.58 8.43 9.59
CA THR A 348 11.02 9.83 9.74
C THR A 348 10.51 10.77 8.64
N PHE A 349 9.98 10.24 7.54
CA PHE A 349 9.47 11.05 6.43
C PHE A 349 8.34 12.00 6.86
N ASN A 350 7.44 11.54 7.73
CA ASN A 350 6.29 12.31 8.22
C ASN A 350 6.65 13.52 9.11
N LYS A 351 7.94 13.74 9.44
CA LYS A 351 8.41 14.84 10.30
C LYS A 351 9.27 15.88 9.57
N LEU A 352 9.57 15.69 8.28
CA LEU A 352 10.29 16.68 7.49
C LEU A 352 9.32 17.74 6.94
N GLU A 353 9.38 18.95 7.48
CA GLU A 353 8.80 20.11 6.82
C GLU A 353 9.78 20.63 5.75
N LEU A 354 9.59 20.16 4.52
CA LEU A 354 10.30 20.69 3.35
C LEU A 354 9.73 22.06 2.98
N LEU A 355 10.56 23.06 2.72
CA LEU A 355 10.12 24.36 2.20
C LEU A 355 10.37 24.40 0.68
N PRO A 356 9.55 25.11 -0.12
CA PRO A 356 9.84 25.27 -1.54
C PRO A 356 11.24 25.85 -1.76
N THR A 357 12.02 25.24 -2.64
CA THR A 357 13.37 25.71 -2.98
C THR A 357 13.50 25.95 -4.49
N VAL A 358 14.24 27.00 -4.85
CA VAL A 358 14.72 27.27 -6.22
C VAL A 358 16.17 26.83 -6.40
N ASP A 359 16.82 26.40 -5.32
CA ASP A 359 18.21 26.01 -5.30
C ASP A 359 18.39 24.58 -5.81
N SER A 360 19.60 24.27 -6.28
CA SER A 360 20.01 22.93 -6.71
C SER A 360 20.23 22.00 -5.51
N VAL A 361 19.17 21.73 -4.74
CA VAL A 361 19.22 20.88 -3.55
C VAL A 361 18.96 19.41 -3.89
N VAL A 362 19.80 18.52 -3.37
CA VAL A 362 19.73 17.08 -3.57
C VAL A 362 19.61 16.37 -2.23
N LEU A 363 18.62 15.48 -2.10
CA LEU A 363 18.44 14.59 -0.97
C LEU A 363 18.96 13.20 -1.35
N ALA A 364 20.02 12.74 -0.68
CA ALA A 364 20.61 11.44 -0.89
C ALA A 364 20.15 10.45 0.20
N ILE A 365 19.53 9.34 -0.24
CA ILE A 365 18.94 8.34 0.65
C ILE A 365 19.58 6.97 0.38
N ASP A 366 20.30 6.45 1.36
CA ASP A 366 20.79 5.07 1.31
C ASP A 366 19.75 4.11 1.91
N ASP A 367 19.69 2.89 1.39
CA ASP A 367 18.77 1.82 1.83
C ASP A 367 17.27 2.25 1.80
N ALA A 368 16.83 2.83 0.68
CA ALA A 368 15.45 3.29 0.50
C ALA A 368 14.44 2.14 0.32
N SER A 369 13.21 2.37 0.79
CA SER A 369 12.06 1.46 0.65
C SER A 369 11.16 1.85 -0.54
N GLY A 370 10.53 0.86 -1.16
CA GLY A 370 9.54 1.04 -2.22
C GLY A 370 8.12 1.27 -1.72
N ASP A 371 7.95 1.60 -0.43
CA ASP A 371 6.65 1.71 0.22
C ASP A 371 5.91 3.04 -0.08
N ALA A 372 4.64 3.10 0.35
CA ALA A 372 3.79 4.27 0.14
C ALA A 372 4.25 5.53 0.91
N GLU A 373 5.00 5.39 2.01
CA GLU A 373 5.53 6.53 2.76
C GLU A 373 6.68 7.20 2.01
N PHE A 374 7.60 6.41 1.46
CA PHE A 374 8.67 6.89 0.61
C PHE A 374 8.11 7.65 -0.59
N GLU A 375 7.10 7.09 -1.27
CA GLU A 375 6.48 7.76 -2.41
C GLU A 375 5.83 9.09 -2.05
N LYS A 376 5.07 9.13 -0.95
CA LYS A 376 4.44 10.36 -0.48
C LYS A 376 5.49 11.44 -0.21
N PHE A 377 6.60 11.07 0.42
CA PHE A 377 7.73 11.96 0.66
C PHE A 377 8.40 12.41 -0.64
N ALA A 378 8.69 11.47 -1.54
CA ALA A 378 9.38 11.75 -2.79
C ALA A 378 8.57 12.71 -3.66
N LEU A 379 7.27 12.46 -3.83
CA LEU A 379 6.36 13.34 -4.56
C LEU A 379 6.25 14.72 -3.89
N GLN A 380 6.20 14.79 -2.56
CA GLN A 380 6.18 16.06 -1.83
C GLN A 380 7.47 16.87 -2.04
N ALA A 381 8.63 16.21 -1.99
CA ALA A 381 9.93 16.85 -2.19
C ALA A 381 10.09 17.33 -3.63
N VAL A 382 9.76 16.49 -4.61
CA VAL A 382 9.79 16.81 -6.05
C VAL A 382 8.86 17.99 -6.36
N GLY A 383 7.66 18.02 -5.76
CA GLY A 383 6.72 19.13 -5.88
C GLY A 383 7.20 20.46 -5.28
N LYS A 384 8.13 20.40 -4.31
CA LYS A 384 8.76 21.56 -3.66
C LYS A 384 10.09 21.97 -4.29
N GLY A 385 10.50 21.33 -5.39
CA GLY A 385 11.72 21.70 -6.14
C GLY A 385 12.98 20.93 -5.76
N TYR A 386 12.90 19.98 -4.81
CA TYR A 386 14.04 19.13 -4.44
C TYR A 386 14.30 18.05 -5.49
N ARG A 387 15.57 17.64 -5.59
CA ARG A 387 15.96 16.41 -6.30
C ARG A 387 16.26 15.31 -5.29
N ILE A 388 15.91 14.07 -5.62
CA ILE A 388 16.18 12.91 -4.79
C ILE A 388 17.02 11.91 -5.58
N ILE A 389 18.08 11.42 -4.92
CA ILE A 389 18.82 10.24 -5.37
C ILE A 389 18.74 9.22 -4.26
N PHE A 390 18.39 7.99 -4.60
CA PHE A 390 18.34 6.92 -3.61
C PHE A 390 18.99 5.65 -4.11
N ALA A 391 19.41 4.81 -3.18
CA ALA A 391 19.87 3.46 -3.44
C ALA A 391 18.94 2.46 -2.76
N ALA A 392 18.52 1.40 -3.47
CA ALA A 392 17.66 0.36 -2.91
C ALA A 392 18.02 -1.03 -3.45
N ARG A 393 17.60 -2.08 -2.74
CA ARG A 393 17.69 -3.45 -3.25
C ARG A 393 16.53 -3.71 -4.20
N GLU A 394 16.85 -4.20 -5.40
CA GLU A 394 15.88 -4.37 -6.48
C GLU A 394 14.67 -5.24 -6.09
N ASN A 395 14.91 -6.43 -5.53
CA ASN A 395 13.82 -7.33 -5.14
C ASN A 395 12.93 -6.76 -4.02
N GLU A 396 13.53 -6.12 -3.02
CA GLU A 396 12.79 -5.53 -1.90
C GLU A 396 11.95 -4.34 -2.39
N TRP A 397 12.56 -3.48 -3.21
CA TRP A 397 11.91 -2.35 -3.86
C TRP A 397 10.71 -2.81 -4.68
N ASN A 398 10.88 -3.78 -5.57
CA ASN A 398 9.82 -4.26 -6.45
C ASN A 398 8.64 -4.86 -5.67
N VAL A 399 8.91 -5.67 -4.64
CA VAL A 399 7.86 -6.28 -3.80
C VAL A 399 7.07 -5.24 -3.02
N GLU A 400 7.74 -4.22 -2.47
CA GLU A 400 7.08 -3.14 -1.73
C GLU A 400 6.25 -2.24 -2.65
N ARG A 401 6.74 -1.95 -3.87
CA ARG A 401 6.03 -1.18 -4.89
C ARG A 401 4.73 -1.84 -5.32
N VAL A 402 4.71 -3.16 -5.49
CA VAL A 402 3.50 -3.92 -5.84
C VAL A 402 2.42 -3.77 -4.76
N LYS A 403 2.82 -3.75 -3.48
CA LYS A 403 1.89 -3.60 -2.34
C LYS A 403 1.36 -2.17 -2.16
N ALA A 404 2.06 -1.17 -2.69
CA ALA A 404 1.73 0.23 -2.47
C ALA A 404 0.63 0.76 -3.41
N GLU A 405 0.18 0.01 -4.43
CA GLU A 405 -0.88 0.40 -5.40
C GLU A 405 -0.61 1.72 -6.14
N THR A 406 0.63 2.00 -6.51
CA THR A 406 1.04 3.38 -6.77
C THR A 406 1.67 3.68 -8.14
N ALA A 407 0.85 4.11 -9.09
CA ALA A 407 1.28 4.47 -10.46
C ALA A 407 1.86 5.90 -10.65
N LYS A 408 1.90 6.74 -9.59
CA LYS A 408 2.27 8.17 -9.74
C LYS A 408 3.78 8.40 -9.72
N LEU A 409 4.52 7.71 -8.86
CA LEU A 409 5.98 7.83 -8.76
C LEU A 409 6.70 7.39 -10.05
N ASP A 410 6.21 6.34 -10.71
CA ASP A 410 6.87 5.72 -11.88
C ASP A 410 7.02 6.67 -13.07
N ARG A 411 6.22 7.74 -13.14
CA ARG A 411 6.32 8.75 -14.20
C ARG A 411 7.50 9.70 -14.01
N GLU A 412 7.90 9.95 -12.77
CA GLU A 412 8.98 10.88 -12.39
C GLU A 412 10.30 10.16 -12.08
N LEU A 413 10.21 8.86 -11.78
CA LEU A 413 11.32 8.01 -11.34
C LEU A 413 12.15 7.50 -12.53
N GLU A 414 13.45 7.81 -12.51
CA GLU A 414 14.44 7.16 -13.36
C GLU A 414 15.16 6.06 -12.58
N ILE A 415 15.05 4.80 -13.03
CA ILE A 415 15.77 3.67 -12.42
C ILE A 415 17.06 3.39 -13.20
N ILE A 416 18.17 3.30 -12.48
CA ILE A 416 19.44 2.80 -13.00
C ILE A 416 19.75 1.50 -12.28
N GLU A 417 19.61 0.40 -13.00
CA GLU A 417 20.06 -0.91 -12.57
C GLU A 417 21.59 -0.99 -12.67
N LEU A 418 22.22 -1.48 -11.60
CA LEU A 418 23.66 -1.72 -11.59
C LEU A 418 23.97 -2.97 -12.41
N SER A 419 24.72 -2.77 -13.49
CA SER A 419 25.30 -3.84 -14.30
C SER A 419 26.62 -4.34 -13.71
N ASP A 420 27.12 -5.44 -14.27
CA ASP A 420 28.46 -5.97 -14.01
C ASP A 420 29.56 -4.91 -14.14
N VAL A 421 30.68 -5.17 -13.46
CA VAL A 421 31.88 -4.33 -13.45
C VAL A 421 32.42 -4.16 -14.87
N THR A 422 32.63 -2.92 -15.31
CA THR A 422 33.14 -2.64 -16.67
C THR A 422 34.64 -2.98 -16.77
N GLU A 423 35.15 -3.17 -17.98
CA GLU A 423 36.59 -3.40 -18.23
C GLU A 423 37.48 -2.31 -17.61
N LYS A 424 37.03 -1.04 -17.67
CA LYS A 424 37.75 0.11 -17.11
C LYS A 424 37.71 0.11 -15.58
N GLU A 425 36.57 -0.27 -15.00
CA GLU A 425 36.43 -0.45 -13.55
C GLU A 425 37.33 -1.60 -13.08
N ALA A 426 37.34 -2.74 -13.79
CA ALA A 426 38.18 -3.90 -13.51
C ALA A 426 39.68 -3.55 -13.54
N ASP A 427 40.12 -2.76 -14.53
CA ASP A 427 41.48 -2.22 -14.58
C ASP A 427 41.80 -1.37 -13.36
N SER A 428 40.90 -0.48 -12.97
CA SER A 428 41.08 0.41 -11.82
C SER A 428 41.13 -0.36 -10.49
N PHE A 429 40.25 -1.36 -10.31
CA PHE A 429 40.28 -2.25 -9.15
C PHE A 429 41.56 -3.08 -9.10
N SER A 430 42.02 -3.60 -10.24
CA SER A 430 43.25 -4.38 -10.32
C SER A 430 44.48 -3.57 -9.90
N GLN A 431 44.55 -2.31 -10.31
CA GLN A 431 45.64 -1.40 -9.94
C GLN A 431 45.61 -1.06 -8.45
N LEU A 432 44.42 -0.76 -7.92
CA LEU A 432 44.24 -0.42 -6.51
C LEU A 432 44.62 -1.58 -5.59
N ILE A 433 44.08 -2.78 -5.88
CA ILE A 433 44.31 -3.97 -5.07
C ILE A 433 45.78 -4.39 -5.14
N ALA A 434 46.38 -4.47 -6.33
CA ALA A 434 47.80 -4.85 -6.47
C ALA A 434 48.74 -3.85 -5.78
N GLY A 435 48.37 -2.57 -5.70
CA GLY A 435 49.18 -1.54 -5.06
C GLY A 435 49.04 -1.45 -3.54
N LYS A 436 47.94 -1.97 -2.97
CA LYS A 436 47.60 -1.79 -1.54
C LYS A 436 47.49 -3.09 -0.75
N MET A 437 47.39 -4.23 -1.43
CA MET A 437 47.19 -5.54 -0.82
C MET A 437 48.31 -6.51 -1.22
N ASN A 438 48.73 -7.36 -0.30
CA ASN A 438 49.67 -8.43 -0.59
C ASN A 438 48.91 -9.68 -1.07
N THR A 439 48.50 -9.69 -2.34
CA THR A 439 47.60 -10.71 -2.91
C THR A 439 48.30 -11.94 -3.47
N GLY A 440 49.62 -11.86 -3.71
CA GLY A 440 50.38 -12.89 -4.43
C GLY A 440 50.03 -13.03 -5.93
N LYS A 441 49.16 -12.17 -6.48
CA LYS A 441 48.74 -12.16 -7.89
C LYS A 441 49.14 -10.87 -8.60
N GLY A 442 49.49 -10.96 -9.88
CA GLY A 442 49.78 -9.81 -10.72
C GLY A 442 48.51 -9.03 -11.12
N LYS A 443 48.67 -7.76 -11.55
CA LYS A 443 47.55 -6.89 -11.99
C LYS A 443 46.63 -7.56 -13.03
N SER A 444 47.22 -8.24 -14.02
CA SER A 444 46.48 -8.95 -15.07
C SER A 444 45.61 -10.10 -14.52
N GLU A 445 46.11 -10.84 -13.53
CA GLU A 445 45.36 -11.92 -12.89
C GLU A 445 44.22 -11.39 -12.03
N ILE A 446 44.44 -10.27 -11.32
CA ILE A 446 43.38 -9.62 -10.54
C ILE A 446 42.29 -9.09 -11.45
N ARG A 447 42.65 -8.45 -12.57
CA ARG A 447 41.71 -7.95 -13.57
C ARG A 447 40.77 -9.04 -14.08
N LYS A 448 41.32 -10.23 -14.39
CA LYS A 448 40.52 -11.40 -14.82
C LYS A 448 39.46 -11.83 -13.80
N ILE A 449 39.70 -11.63 -12.51
CA ILE A 449 38.70 -11.97 -11.48
C ILE A 449 37.46 -11.08 -11.61
N PHE A 450 37.63 -9.79 -11.92
CA PHE A 450 36.52 -8.86 -12.09
C PHE A 450 35.77 -9.04 -13.42
N THR A 451 36.44 -9.53 -14.47
CA THR A 451 35.85 -9.68 -15.82
C THR A 451 35.30 -11.08 -16.11
N GLU A 452 35.92 -12.14 -15.57
CA GLU A 452 35.61 -13.53 -15.94
C GLU A 452 35.12 -14.40 -14.76
N ASN A 453 35.46 -14.05 -13.52
CA ASN A 453 35.21 -14.91 -12.35
C ASN A 453 34.63 -14.12 -11.17
N ASN A 454 33.65 -13.24 -11.40
CA ASN A 454 33.13 -12.32 -10.37
C ASN A 454 32.03 -12.93 -9.48
N ASN A 455 31.62 -14.19 -9.70
CA ASN A 455 30.49 -14.84 -9.04
C ASN A 455 29.18 -14.01 -9.08
N GLY A 456 29.05 -13.13 -10.08
CA GLY A 456 27.88 -12.30 -10.34
C GLY A 456 27.74 -11.05 -9.46
N PHE A 457 28.73 -10.67 -8.64
CA PHE A 457 28.65 -9.42 -7.87
C PHE A 457 30.00 -8.84 -7.40
N LEU A 458 30.07 -7.51 -7.24
CA LEU A 458 31.32 -6.79 -6.96
C LEU A 458 32.06 -7.27 -5.69
N LEU A 459 31.35 -7.46 -4.57
CA LEU A 459 31.98 -7.86 -3.30
C LEU A 459 32.69 -9.21 -3.41
N ALA A 460 32.13 -10.19 -4.15
CA ALA A 460 32.80 -11.46 -4.37
C ALA A 460 34.11 -11.30 -5.14
N ALA A 461 34.08 -10.54 -6.25
CA ALA A 461 35.27 -10.25 -7.04
C ALA A 461 36.36 -9.58 -6.19
N MET A 462 35.99 -8.62 -5.34
CA MET A 462 36.91 -7.97 -4.41
C MET A 462 37.56 -8.96 -3.43
N LEU A 463 36.77 -9.83 -2.79
CA LEU A 463 37.29 -10.83 -1.85
C LEU A 463 38.23 -11.83 -2.55
N MET A 464 37.85 -12.37 -3.71
CA MET A 464 38.69 -13.29 -4.48
C MET A 464 39.99 -12.63 -4.97
N ALA A 465 39.93 -11.35 -5.36
CA ALA A 465 41.10 -10.57 -5.74
C ALA A 465 42.06 -10.32 -4.58
N VAL A 466 41.53 -10.00 -3.40
CA VAL A 466 42.33 -9.72 -2.20
C VAL A 466 42.98 -10.97 -1.63
N TYR A 467 42.21 -12.06 -1.51
CA TYR A 467 42.68 -13.30 -0.88
C TYR A 467 43.33 -14.28 -1.87
N GLY A 468 43.19 -14.06 -3.17
CA GLY A 468 43.86 -14.85 -4.22
C GLY A 468 43.28 -16.25 -4.43
N ARG A 469 42.12 -16.57 -3.86
CA ARG A 469 41.51 -17.92 -3.85
C ARG A 469 39.98 -17.86 -4.05
N PRO A 470 39.31 -18.97 -4.37
CA PRO A 470 37.86 -19.00 -4.63
C PRO A 470 37.03 -18.50 -3.44
N LEU A 471 35.84 -17.96 -3.72
CA LEU A 471 34.95 -17.39 -2.70
C LEU A 471 34.52 -18.44 -1.66
N GLU A 472 34.30 -19.67 -2.09
CA GLU A 472 33.90 -20.80 -1.26
C GLU A 472 34.94 -21.09 -0.17
N GLU A 473 36.23 -21.04 -0.50
CA GLU A 473 37.32 -21.23 0.47
C GLU A 473 37.39 -20.06 1.47
N ILE A 474 37.16 -18.83 0.99
CA ILE A 474 37.16 -17.64 1.85
C ILE A 474 36.02 -17.72 2.87
N VAL A 475 34.81 -18.02 2.40
CA VAL A 475 33.63 -18.21 3.26
C VAL A 475 33.85 -19.36 4.23
N ARG A 476 34.40 -20.49 3.77
CA ARG A 476 34.71 -21.64 4.63
C ARG A 476 35.65 -21.27 5.78
N ASP A 477 36.70 -20.49 5.53
CA ASP A 477 37.61 -20.03 6.57
C ASP A 477 36.94 -19.11 7.60
N VAL A 478 36.03 -18.24 7.14
CA VAL A 478 35.21 -17.40 8.03
C VAL A 478 34.33 -18.28 8.91
N LEU A 479 33.64 -19.26 8.33
CA LEU A 479 32.79 -20.19 9.08
C LEU A 479 33.62 -21.02 10.09
N LEU A 480 34.80 -21.51 9.71
CA LEU A 480 35.71 -22.22 10.62
C LEU A 480 36.21 -21.32 11.77
N LYS A 481 36.44 -20.03 11.50
CA LYS A 481 36.80 -19.06 12.54
C LYS A 481 35.65 -18.80 13.51
N ILE A 482 34.43 -18.67 13.01
CA ILE A 482 33.23 -18.52 13.85
C ILE A 482 33.01 -19.81 14.65
N ARG A 483 33.13 -20.99 14.03
CA ARG A 483 33.03 -22.31 14.68
C ARG A 483 33.93 -22.43 15.89
N LYS A 484 35.20 -22.03 15.75
CA LYS A 484 36.20 -22.07 16.83
C LYS A 484 35.83 -21.18 18.02
N GLN A 485 34.99 -20.16 17.81
CA GLN A 485 34.58 -19.22 18.85
C GLN A 485 33.22 -19.59 19.45
N SER A 486 32.24 -19.97 18.62
CA SER A 486 30.89 -20.32 19.07
C SER A 486 30.13 -21.09 17.98
N GLU A 487 29.82 -22.35 18.26
CA GLU A 487 28.95 -23.19 17.42
C GLU A 487 27.50 -22.65 17.38
N ASN A 488 27.00 -22.15 18.51
CA ASN A 488 25.65 -21.58 18.61
C ASN A 488 25.44 -20.38 17.67
N ILE A 489 26.49 -19.58 17.43
CA ILE A 489 26.42 -18.47 16.47
C ILE A 489 26.29 -18.98 15.03
N LEU A 490 26.91 -20.12 14.70
CA LEU A 490 26.72 -20.76 13.39
C LEU A 490 25.29 -21.29 13.23
N LYS A 491 24.66 -21.82 14.28
CA LYS A 491 23.24 -22.23 14.25
C LYS A 491 22.32 -21.06 13.93
N VAL A 492 22.56 -19.89 14.53
CA VAL A 492 21.82 -18.66 14.21
C VAL A 492 21.99 -18.26 12.75
N LEU A 493 23.22 -18.33 12.22
CA LEU A 493 23.51 -18.01 10.82
C LEU A 493 22.83 -18.99 9.86
N ALA A 494 22.85 -20.29 10.18
CA ALA A 494 22.19 -21.33 9.39
C ALA A 494 20.67 -21.08 9.28
N ILE A 495 20.01 -20.73 10.39
CA ILE A 495 18.57 -20.42 10.40
C ILE A 495 18.24 -19.20 9.53
N ILE A 496 19.07 -18.14 9.58
CA ILE A 496 18.89 -16.97 8.70
C ILE A 496 18.97 -17.39 7.23
N CYS A 497 20.00 -18.14 6.85
CA CYS A 497 20.16 -18.63 5.48
C CYS A 497 18.99 -19.53 5.03
N TYR A 498 18.48 -20.39 5.92
CA TYR A 498 17.33 -21.23 5.62
C TYR A 498 16.07 -20.39 5.34
N VAL A 499 15.77 -19.40 6.19
CA VAL A 499 14.60 -18.53 6.01
C VAL A 499 14.69 -17.69 4.75
N GLU A 500 15.88 -17.18 4.40
CA GLU A 500 16.11 -16.47 3.13
C GLU A 500 15.82 -17.34 1.91
N LYS A 501 16.26 -18.60 1.95
CA LYS A 501 15.99 -19.57 0.87
C LYS A 501 14.51 -19.93 0.77
N LEU A 502 13.83 -20.03 1.91
CA LEU A 502 12.40 -20.25 1.94
C LEU A 502 11.67 -19.07 1.28
N GLU A 503 12.00 -17.84 1.65
CA GLU A 503 11.47 -16.61 1.06
C GLU A 503 11.72 -16.52 -0.45
N ALA A 504 12.94 -16.83 -0.92
CA ALA A 504 13.29 -16.80 -2.34
C ALA A 504 12.46 -17.80 -3.17
N ARG A 505 12.12 -18.97 -2.62
CA ARG A 505 11.31 -19.98 -3.32
C ARG A 505 9.85 -19.60 -3.44
N ILE A 506 9.27 -19.01 -2.39
CA ILE A 506 7.84 -18.70 -2.34
C ILE A 506 7.49 -17.31 -2.88
N ASN A 507 8.50 -16.49 -3.19
CA ASN A 507 8.35 -15.10 -3.62
C ASN A 507 7.47 -14.26 -2.67
N LYS A 508 7.58 -14.52 -1.37
CA LYS A 508 6.89 -13.78 -0.30
C LYS A 508 7.89 -13.37 0.76
N ASN A 509 7.78 -12.12 1.21
CA ASN A 509 8.62 -11.63 2.29
C ASN A 509 8.20 -12.26 3.64
N LEU A 510 9.04 -13.16 4.15
CA LEU A 510 8.83 -13.86 5.43
C LEU A 510 9.37 -13.08 6.63
N GLY A 511 10.08 -11.98 6.40
CA GLY A 511 10.45 -11.00 7.42
C GLY A 511 11.09 -11.59 8.68
N PHE A 512 12.33 -12.06 8.62
CA PHE A 512 13.10 -12.42 9.83
C PHE A 512 13.44 -11.18 10.68
N THR A 513 12.51 -10.73 11.50
CA THR A 513 12.63 -9.44 12.22
C THR A 513 13.77 -9.41 13.23
N SER A 514 14.22 -8.21 13.59
CA SER A 514 15.21 -8.01 14.66
C SER A 514 14.74 -8.53 16.03
N GLU A 515 13.41 -8.57 16.26
CA GLU A 515 12.83 -9.14 17.47
C GLU A 515 13.00 -10.66 17.49
N LEU A 516 12.69 -11.33 16.37
CA LEU A 516 12.90 -12.76 16.20
C LEU A 516 14.38 -13.15 16.29
N TYR A 517 15.26 -12.35 15.67
CA TYR A 517 16.70 -12.50 15.80
C TYR A 517 17.17 -12.41 17.25
N ARG A 518 16.61 -11.46 18.02
CA ARG A 518 16.90 -11.31 19.44
C ARG A 518 16.47 -12.53 20.25
N VAL A 519 15.25 -13.00 20.03
CA VAL A 519 14.73 -14.20 20.70
C VAL A 519 15.61 -15.40 20.37
N LEU A 520 15.97 -15.57 19.10
CA LEU A 520 16.77 -16.69 18.64
C LEU A 520 18.16 -16.72 19.31
N TYR A 521 18.96 -15.66 19.21
CA TYR A 521 20.29 -15.70 19.82
C TYR A 521 20.23 -15.78 21.35
N SER A 522 19.20 -15.20 21.98
CA SER A 522 19.01 -15.28 23.43
C SER A 522 18.67 -16.71 23.87
N SER A 523 17.89 -17.43 23.06
CA SER A 523 17.53 -18.83 23.30
C SER A 523 18.74 -19.78 23.27
N TYR A 524 19.81 -19.38 22.55
CA TYR A 524 21.10 -20.06 22.53
C TYR A 524 22.09 -19.55 23.59
N GLY A 525 21.64 -18.67 24.49
CA GLY A 525 22.48 -18.08 25.54
C GLY A 525 23.55 -17.10 25.04
N ILE A 526 23.43 -16.63 23.79
CA ILE A 526 24.43 -15.75 23.16
C ILE A 526 24.17 -14.31 23.61
N LYS A 527 25.24 -13.59 23.99
CA LYS A 527 25.12 -12.18 24.35
C LYS A 527 25.10 -11.31 23.09
N LYS A 528 24.30 -10.22 23.09
CA LYS A 528 24.23 -9.27 21.96
C LYS A 528 25.59 -8.77 21.48
N LYS A 529 26.54 -8.52 22.39
CA LYS A 529 27.90 -8.08 22.05
C LYS A 529 28.70 -9.14 21.30
N GLU A 530 28.52 -10.41 21.66
CA GLU A 530 29.23 -11.55 21.06
C GLU A 530 28.75 -11.80 19.63
N ILE A 531 27.42 -11.86 19.44
CA ILE A 531 26.86 -12.03 18.10
C ILE A 531 27.16 -10.84 17.18
N SER A 532 27.15 -9.61 17.72
CA SER A 532 27.57 -8.44 16.94
C SER A 532 29.05 -8.53 16.57
N ALA A 533 29.93 -8.95 17.49
CA ALA A 533 31.36 -9.08 17.21
C ALA A 533 31.67 -10.11 16.12
N LEU A 534 30.91 -11.21 16.05
CA LEU A 534 31.18 -12.31 15.13
C LEU A 534 30.40 -12.25 13.81
N LEU A 535 29.14 -11.78 13.83
CA LEU A 535 28.27 -11.77 12.65
C LEU A 535 28.10 -10.39 12.00
N HIS A 536 28.63 -9.28 12.54
CA HIS A 536 28.53 -7.97 11.86
C HIS A 536 29.12 -7.96 10.43
N LYS A 537 29.99 -8.92 10.10
CA LYS A 537 30.58 -9.10 8.77
C LYS A 537 29.78 -10.00 7.83
N GLU A 538 28.78 -10.71 8.32
CA GLU A 538 28.03 -11.70 7.53
C GLU A 538 26.54 -11.41 7.47
N VAL A 539 25.98 -10.80 8.54
CA VAL A 539 24.57 -10.47 8.68
C VAL A 539 24.40 -8.95 8.76
N GLN A 540 23.44 -8.44 8.01
CA GLN A 540 23.03 -7.04 7.95
C GLN A 540 21.54 -6.90 8.30
N LYS A 541 21.18 -5.72 8.80
CA LYS A 541 19.80 -5.35 9.09
C LYS A 541 19.26 -4.46 7.98
N THR A 542 18.10 -4.79 7.42
CA THR A 542 17.41 -4.00 6.39
C THR A 542 16.55 -2.88 6.99
N HIS A 543 16.09 -1.94 6.16
CA HIS A 543 15.14 -0.87 6.53
C HIS A 543 13.81 -1.38 7.10
N LEU A 544 13.37 -2.56 6.67
CA LEU A 544 12.21 -3.28 7.22
C LEU A 544 12.48 -3.92 8.58
N ASN A 545 13.63 -3.65 9.20
CA ASN A 545 14.05 -4.26 10.47
C ASN A 545 14.21 -5.79 10.35
N ILE A 546 14.48 -6.31 9.14
CA ILE A 546 14.71 -7.72 8.83
C ILE A 546 16.22 -8.00 8.87
N MET A 547 16.62 -9.14 9.42
CA MET A 547 18.02 -9.59 9.43
C MET A 547 18.26 -10.51 8.24
N ARG A 548 19.31 -10.24 7.47
CA ARG A 548 19.69 -10.99 6.27
C ARG A 548 21.20 -11.15 6.14
N THR A 549 21.65 -12.12 5.37
CA THR A 549 23.01 -12.21 4.87
C THR A 549 23.32 -11.04 3.94
N ARG A 550 24.61 -10.84 3.66
CA ARG A 550 25.07 -9.73 2.81
C ARG A 550 24.72 -9.87 1.34
N HIS A 551 24.64 -11.11 0.85
CA HIS A 551 24.35 -11.40 -0.56
C HIS A 551 23.76 -12.81 -0.71
N PRO A 552 22.78 -13.03 -1.62
CA PRO A 552 22.22 -14.35 -1.88
C PRO A 552 23.26 -15.43 -2.19
N VAL A 553 24.27 -15.12 -3.02
CA VAL A 553 25.34 -16.10 -3.35
C VAL A 553 26.14 -16.51 -2.12
N ILE A 554 26.41 -15.56 -1.19
CA ILE A 554 27.08 -15.89 0.07
C ILE A 554 26.16 -16.74 0.94
N SER A 555 24.87 -16.43 1.00
CA SER A 555 23.85 -17.24 1.69
C SER A 555 23.81 -18.68 1.15
N ASP A 556 23.93 -18.84 -0.17
CA ASP A 556 23.96 -20.14 -0.83
C ASP A 556 25.19 -20.96 -0.46
N ILE A 557 26.38 -20.36 -0.50
CA ILE A 557 27.63 -20.99 -0.10
C ILE A 557 27.58 -21.38 1.38
N ILE A 558 27.16 -20.46 2.27
CA ILE A 558 27.03 -20.72 3.70
C ILE A 558 26.05 -21.86 3.96
N SER A 559 24.88 -21.84 3.32
CA SER A 559 23.88 -22.90 3.45
C SER A 559 24.37 -24.24 2.92
N GLY A 560 25.19 -24.27 1.86
CA GLY A 560 25.90 -25.46 1.41
C GLY A 560 26.79 -26.05 2.51
N PHE A 561 27.59 -25.22 3.17
CA PHE A 561 28.45 -25.71 4.26
C PHE A 561 27.69 -26.12 5.52
N LEU A 562 26.68 -25.34 5.91
CA LEU A 562 26.03 -25.51 7.21
C LEU A 562 24.86 -26.49 7.20
N ILE A 563 24.17 -26.66 6.07
CA ILE A 563 22.85 -27.32 6.02
C ILE A 563 22.76 -28.37 4.89
N ARG A 564 23.43 -28.17 3.74
CA ARG A 564 23.22 -29.01 2.54
C ARG A 564 24.47 -29.75 2.08
N GLY A 565 24.48 -31.08 2.21
CA GLY A 565 25.47 -31.98 1.62
C GLY A 565 25.97 -33.05 2.58
N ASP A 566 26.70 -34.04 2.06
CA ASP A 566 27.22 -35.21 2.79
C ASP A 566 28.18 -34.87 3.96
N SER A 567 28.58 -33.60 4.09
CA SER A 567 29.47 -33.08 5.14
C SER A 567 28.96 -31.78 5.76
N SER A 568 27.64 -31.57 5.74
CA SER A 568 27.00 -30.44 6.41
C SER A 568 27.32 -30.39 7.91
N GLU A 569 27.49 -29.18 8.45
CA GLU A 569 27.81 -29.00 9.87
C GLU A 569 26.62 -29.33 10.79
N PHE A 570 25.39 -29.11 10.33
CA PHE A 570 24.18 -29.33 11.10
C PHE A 570 23.14 -30.10 10.31
N GLU A 571 22.42 -30.99 11.01
CA GLU A 571 21.19 -31.58 10.49
C GLU A 571 20.08 -30.51 10.48
N LEU A 572 19.36 -30.40 9.37
CA LEU A 572 18.33 -29.38 9.19
C LEU A 572 17.18 -29.55 10.19
N ASP A 573 16.80 -30.80 10.50
CA ASP A 573 15.73 -31.13 11.44
C ASP A 573 16.02 -30.58 12.83
N ASP A 574 17.26 -30.72 13.31
CA ASP A 574 17.69 -30.21 14.61
C ASP A 574 17.66 -28.67 14.65
N LEU A 575 18.11 -28.00 13.57
CA LEU A 575 18.06 -26.54 13.46
C LEU A 575 16.62 -26.02 13.47
N LEU A 576 15.73 -26.64 12.69
CA LEU A 576 14.32 -26.25 12.66
C LEU A 576 13.62 -26.53 13.98
N TYR A 577 13.93 -27.67 14.61
CA TYR A 577 13.40 -28.01 15.92
C TYR A 577 13.76 -26.95 16.97
N ASP A 578 15.04 -26.57 17.04
CA ASP A 578 15.52 -25.52 17.93
C ASP A 578 14.86 -24.16 17.60
N PHE A 579 14.73 -23.83 16.33
CA PHE A 579 14.13 -22.57 15.88
C PHE A 579 12.65 -22.47 16.25
N ILE A 580 11.86 -23.51 15.96
CA ILE A 580 10.44 -23.57 16.28
C ILE A 580 10.23 -23.43 17.79
N ARG A 581 11.08 -24.06 18.61
CA ARG A 581 11.00 -24.01 20.07
C ARG A 581 11.71 -22.82 20.72
N CYS A 582 12.43 -21.99 19.96
CA CYS A 582 13.16 -20.85 20.53
C CYS A 582 12.27 -19.91 21.37
N PRO A 583 10.98 -19.66 21.04
CA PRO A 583 10.13 -18.79 21.85
C PRO A 583 9.73 -19.40 23.20
N LEU A 584 9.88 -20.72 23.38
CA LEU A 584 9.57 -21.44 24.62
C LEU A 584 10.76 -21.51 25.58
N LYS A 585 11.99 -21.24 25.12
CA LYS A 585 13.19 -21.32 25.94
C LYS A 585 13.27 -20.10 26.88
N GLY A 586 12.74 -20.24 28.09
CA GLY A 586 12.86 -19.26 29.19
C GLY A 586 11.56 -18.59 29.64
N GLU A 587 10.45 -18.81 28.93
CA GLU A 587 9.13 -18.25 29.27
C GLU A 587 8.06 -19.35 29.30
N LYS A 588 7.04 -19.20 30.16
CA LYS A 588 5.90 -20.15 30.23
C LYS A 588 4.91 -19.98 29.08
N THR A 589 4.89 -18.80 28.44
CA THR A 589 3.94 -18.44 27.38
C THR A 589 4.61 -17.51 26.38
N VAL A 590 4.48 -17.80 25.09
CA VAL A 590 5.05 -16.98 24.02
C VAL A 590 4.24 -15.68 23.84
N PRO A 591 4.86 -14.50 23.73
CA PRO A 591 4.16 -13.24 23.46
C PRO A 591 3.34 -13.30 22.16
N ALA A 592 2.09 -12.83 22.20
CA ALA A 592 1.17 -12.89 21.05
C ALA A 592 1.72 -12.18 19.79
N GLU A 593 2.47 -11.09 19.96
CA GLU A 593 3.08 -10.36 18.84
C GLU A 593 4.21 -11.17 18.17
N LEU A 594 4.93 -11.99 18.94
CA LEU A 594 5.96 -12.88 18.41
C LEU A 594 5.32 -14.04 17.63
N ILE A 595 4.25 -14.63 18.18
CA ILE A 595 3.43 -15.63 17.48
C ILE A 595 2.93 -15.07 16.14
N LYS A 596 2.39 -13.84 16.14
CA LYS A 596 1.91 -13.18 14.92
C LYS A 596 3.01 -13.02 13.86
N ASN A 597 4.22 -12.64 14.27
CA ASN A 597 5.34 -12.44 13.35
C ASN A 597 5.94 -13.76 12.84
N MET A 598 5.91 -14.82 13.66
CA MET A 598 6.43 -16.13 13.27
C MET A 598 5.42 -16.98 12.50
N TYR A 599 4.11 -16.73 12.65
CA TYR A 599 3.05 -17.54 12.03
C TYR A 599 3.21 -17.72 10.51
N PRO A 600 3.45 -16.67 9.69
CA PRO A 600 3.64 -16.86 8.25
C PRO A 600 4.83 -17.77 7.94
N MET A 601 5.93 -17.61 8.69
CA MET A 601 7.12 -18.42 8.53
C MET A 601 6.87 -19.88 8.92
N MET A 602 6.12 -20.14 9.99
CA MET A 602 5.79 -21.51 10.41
C MET A 602 4.87 -22.22 9.43
N ILE A 603 3.91 -21.52 8.83
CA ILE A 603 3.05 -22.09 7.78
C ILE A 603 3.91 -22.50 6.58
N GLU A 604 4.85 -21.64 6.17
CA GLU A 604 5.70 -21.94 5.02
C GLU A 604 6.77 -23.00 5.34
N ILE A 605 7.28 -23.06 6.59
CA ILE A 605 8.10 -24.18 7.06
C ILE A 605 7.29 -25.48 7.01
N LEU A 606 6.05 -25.48 7.52
CA LEU A 606 5.18 -26.65 7.48
C LEU A 606 4.88 -27.08 6.03
N ASN A 607 4.81 -26.15 5.09
CA ASN A 607 4.71 -26.50 3.67
C ASN A 607 6.00 -27.11 3.13
N ASP A 608 7.15 -26.56 3.49
CA ASP A 608 8.47 -26.93 2.98
C ASP A 608 8.92 -28.31 3.45
N ILE A 609 8.73 -28.64 4.74
CA ILE A 609 9.19 -29.91 5.33
C ILE A 609 8.53 -31.15 4.70
N TYR A 610 7.38 -31.01 4.02
CA TYR A 610 6.73 -32.10 3.29
C TYR A 610 7.18 -32.21 1.82
N THR A 611 8.07 -31.32 1.37
CA THR A 611 8.65 -31.35 0.01
C THR A 611 10.09 -31.84 0.00
N ASP A 612 10.72 -31.98 1.17
CA ASP A 612 12.10 -32.39 1.34
C ASP A 612 12.15 -33.80 1.94
N ASP A 613 12.59 -34.78 1.15
CA ASP A 613 12.68 -36.19 1.57
C ASP A 613 13.74 -36.45 2.65
N THR A 614 14.58 -35.45 2.98
CA THR A 614 15.62 -35.56 4.01
C THR A 614 15.14 -35.22 5.42
N ILE A 615 13.93 -34.67 5.55
CA ILE A 615 13.36 -34.18 6.80
C ILE A 615 12.34 -35.19 7.35
N SER A 616 12.28 -35.38 8.66
CA SER A 616 11.16 -36.04 9.33
C SER A 616 10.10 -35.00 9.74
N PRO A 617 9.04 -34.79 8.93
CA PRO A 617 8.16 -33.64 9.11
C PRO A 617 7.26 -33.74 10.35
N GLN A 618 6.94 -34.95 10.83
CA GLN A 618 5.92 -35.17 11.84
C GLN A 618 6.22 -34.47 13.18
N GLN A 619 7.46 -34.58 13.65
CA GLN A 619 7.85 -34.02 14.94
C GLN A 619 7.91 -32.48 14.90
N LEU A 620 8.33 -31.92 13.76
CA LEU A 620 8.35 -30.48 13.53
C LEU A 620 6.93 -29.92 13.43
N ALA A 621 6.05 -30.59 12.69
CA ALA A 621 4.65 -30.23 12.57
C ALA A 621 3.90 -30.27 13.92
N GLU A 622 4.14 -31.29 14.75
CA GLU A 622 3.60 -31.36 16.12
C GLU A 622 4.02 -30.15 16.96
N ASN A 623 5.31 -29.77 16.90
CA ASN A 623 5.81 -28.61 17.62
C ASN A 623 5.15 -27.30 17.15
N ILE A 624 4.98 -27.13 15.84
CA ILE A 624 4.29 -25.96 15.29
C ILE A 624 2.83 -25.95 15.77
N ALA A 625 2.13 -27.08 15.70
CA ALA A 625 0.74 -27.17 16.12
C ALA A 625 0.54 -26.89 17.63
N GLU A 626 1.42 -27.40 18.48
CA GLU A 626 1.37 -27.21 19.94
C GLU A 626 1.71 -25.78 20.39
N ILE A 627 2.58 -25.07 19.67
CA ILE A 627 2.95 -23.69 20.00
C ILE A 627 1.81 -22.73 19.67
N TYR A 628 1.20 -22.88 18.50
CA TYR A 628 0.22 -21.91 18.00
C TYR A 628 -1.20 -22.23 18.44
N LYS A 629 -1.53 -23.52 18.63
CA LYS A 629 -2.87 -23.98 19.06
C LYS A 629 -3.99 -23.35 18.24
N ARG A 630 -3.84 -23.37 16.90
CA ARG A 630 -4.83 -22.88 15.95
C ARG A 630 -5.28 -24.01 15.04
N GLY A 631 -6.59 -24.12 14.81
CA GLY A 631 -7.14 -25.22 14.03
C GLY A 631 -6.74 -25.20 12.55
N ASP A 632 -6.40 -24.05 11.99
CA ASP A 632 -5.88 -23.93 10.61
C ASP A 632 -4.56 -24.69 10.43
N ILE A 633 -3.66 -24.65 11.41
CA ILE A 633 -2.39 -25.40 11.40
C ILE A 633 -2.66 -26.92 11.50
N TRP A 634 -3.53 -27.34 12.43
CA TRP A 634 -3.90 -28.76 12.56
C TRP A 634 -4.53 -29.30 11.28
N ARG A 635 -5.42 -28.52 10.64
CA ARG A 635 -6.02 -28.88 9.34
C ARG A 635 -4.98 -28.95 8.22
N LEU A 636 -4.06 -27.98 8.15
CA LEU A 636 -2.99 -27.98 7.16
C LEU A 636 -2.08 -29.20 7.33
N TRP A 637 -1.68 -29.52 8.56
CA TRP A 637 -0.88 -30.69 8.85
C TRP A 637 -1.59 -31.99 8.44
N ALA A 638 -2.86 -32.16 8.83
CA ALA A 638 -3.65 -33.33 8.45
C ALA A 638 -3.80 -33.47 6.92
N LEU A 639 -3.98 -32.36 6.20
CA LEU A 639 -4.02 -32.35 4.74
C LEU A 639 -2.69 -32.81 4.13
N LYS A 640 -1.55 -32.37 4.67
CA LYS A 640 -0.22 -32.79 4.20
C LYS A 640 0.00 -34.29 4.40
N GLU A 641 -0.35 -34.82 5.58
CA GLU A 641 -0.26 -36.27 5.83
C GLU A 641 -1.22 -37.07 4.94
N THR A 642 -2.43 -36.55 4.69
CA THR A 642 -3.38 -37.17 3.75
C THR A 642 -2.80 -37.24 2.34
N ASN A 643 -2.22 -36.14 1.84
CA ASN A 643 -1.58 -36.08 0.53
C ASN A 643 -0.34 -36.98 0.43
N ALA A 644 0.37 -37.18 1.53
CA ALA A 644 1.48 -38.14 1.64
C ALA A 644 1.01 -39.61 1.76
N GLY A 645 -0.31 -39.85 1.83
CA GLY A 645 -0.89 -41.19 1.97
C GLY A 645 -0.94 -41.71 3.42
N ASN A 646 -0.52 -40.92 4.40
CA ASN A 646 -0.53 -41.28 5.83
C ASN A 646 -1.88 -40.94 6.49
N VAL A 647 -2.96 -41.54 5.99
CA VAL A 647 -4.31 -41.33 6.53
C VAL A 647 -4.48 -42.01 7.90
N GLY A 648 -3.83 -43.16 8.09
CA GLY A 648 -3.93 -44.00 9.30
C GLY A 648 -5.12 -44.97 9.26
N GLN A 649 -4.93 -46.18 9.78
CA GLN A 649 -6.00 -47.18 9.88
C GLN A 649 -7.00 -46.86 11.00
N SER A 650 -6.57 -46.16 12.03
CA SER A 650 -7.39 -45.70 13.15
C SER A 650 -6.92 -44.31 13.61
N ALA A 651 -7.75 -43.63 14.42
CA ALA A 651 -7.40 -42.33 15.01
C ALA A 651 -6.37 -42.42 16.15
N GLU A 652 -5.83 -43.60 16.45
CA GLU A 652 -4.80 -43.81 17.48
C GLU A 652 -3.37 -43.87 16.90
N GLY A 653 -3.23 -44.02 15.58
CA GLY A 653 -1.93 -44.02 14.93
C GLY A 653 -1.29 -42.64 14.98
N LYS A 654 -0.31 -42.43 15.87
CA LYS A 654 0.34 -41.12 16.07
C LYS A 654 0.81 -40.55 14.72
N TYR A 655 0.56 -39.26 14.51
CA TYR A 655 0.88 -38.50 13.30
C TYR A 655 0.12 -38.88 12.02
N SER A 656 -0.82 -39.82 12.08
CA SER A 656 -1.75 -40.02 10.96
C SER A 656 -2.73 -38.85 10.84
N ALA A 657 -3.26 -38.60 9.64
CA ALA A 657 -4.25 -37.54 9.44
C ALA A 657 -5.45 -37.64 10.39
N ARG A 658 -5.93 -38.87 10.68
CA ARG A 658 -6.99 -39.13 11.66
C ARG A 658 -6.60 -38.72 13.08
N TRP A 659 -5.41 -39.12 13.51
CA TRP A 659 -4.90 -38.75 14.84
C TRP A 659 -4.71 -37.24 14.96
N ILE A 660 -4.19 -36.59 13.94
CA ILE A 660 -3.95 -35.13 13.92
C ILE A 660 -5.27 -34.37 14.07
N LEU A 661 -6.32 -34.76 13.35
CA LEU A 661 -7.62 -34.09 13.44
C LEU A 661 -8.32 -34.34 14.79
N LYS A 662 -8.21 -35.57 15.32
CA LYS A 662 -8.68 -35.91 16.68
C LYS A 662 -7.97 -35.10 17.76
N GLU A 663 -6.66 -34.94 17.64
CA GLU A 663 -5.89 -34.17 18.62
C GLU A 663 -6.09 -32.66 18.45
N GLY A 664 -6.22 -32.21 17.20
CA GLY A 664 -6.63 -30.86 16.86
C GLY A 664 -7.98 -30.48 17.46
N SER A 665 -8.98 -31.38 17.45
CA SER A 665 -10.30 -31.12 18.03
C SER A 665 -10.25 -31.06 19.56
N ARG A 666 -9.38 -31.84 20.22
CA ARG A 666 -9.15 -31.73 21.67
C ARG A 666 -8.46 -30.41 22.04
N LYS A 667 -7.52 -29.95 21.22
CA LYS A 667 -6.71 -28.74 21.48
C LYS A 667 -7.44 -27.45 21.07
N CYS A 668 -8.30 -27.53 20.06
CA CYS A 668 -9.09 -26.45 19.50
C CYS A 668 -10.58 -26.85 19.41
N PRO A 669 -11.26 -27.10 20.55
CA PRO A 669 -12.61 -27.67 20.56
C PRO A 669 -13.70 -26.76 20.00
N PHE A 670 -13.44 -25.46 19.87
CA PHE A 670 -14.39 -24.48 19.36
C PHE A 670 -14.16 -24.11 17.89
N ASP A 671 -13.38 -24.92 17.15
CA ASP A 671 -13.14 -24.73 15.73
C ASP A 671 -13.90 -25.78 14.91
N GLY A 672 -15.11 -25.43 14.48
CA GLY A 672 -16.01 -26.30 13.71
C GLY A 672 -15.37 -26.87 12.44
N ASN A 673 -14.44 -26.15 11.82
CA ASN A 673 -13.76 -26.61 10.61
C ASN A 673 -12.87 -27.84 10.85
N ILE A 674 -12.36 -28.06 12.07
CA ILE A 674 -11.62 -29.30 12.38
C ILE A 674 -12.56 -30.51 12.30
N TYR A 675 -13.74 -30.41 12.92
CA TYR A 675 -14.76 -31.46 12.90
C TYR A 675 -15.24 -31.73 11.47
N ILE A 676 -15.48 -30.67 10.69
CA ILE A 676 -15.85 -30.80 9.28
C ILE A 676 -14.78 -31.57 8.49
N LYS A 677 -13.50 -31.17 8.61
CA LYS A 677 -12.41 -31.86 7.90
C LYS A 677 -12.19 -33.29 8.35
N TRP A 678 -12.39 -33.57 9.64
CA TRP A 678 -12.32 -34.93 10.16
C TRP A 678 -13.46 -35.80 9.61
N ALA A 679 -14.69 -35.31 9.62
CA ALA A 679 -15.82 -36.04 9.08
C ALA A 679 -15.74 -36.25 7.55
N GLU A 680 -15.23 -35.26 6.80
CA GLU A 680 -14.97 -35.40 5.36
C GLU A 680 -13.94 -36.52 5.09
N LEU A 681 -12.87 -36.60 5.90
CA LEU A 681 -11.87 -37.66 5.80
C LEU A 681 -12.49 -39.05 6.08
N GLU A 682 -13.29 -39.17 7.13
CA GLU A 682 -13.94 -40.44 7.48
C GLU A 682 -14.98 -40.87 6.45
N SER A 683 -15.79 -39.93 5.95
CA SER A 683 -16.77 -40.19 4.89
C SER A 683 -16.09 -40.65 3.60
N ALA A 684 -15.00 -40.00 3.19
CA ALA A 684 -14.21 -40.42 2.02
C ALA A 684 -13.58 -41.82 2.20
N ALA A 685 -13.27 -42.21 3.44
CA ALA A 685 -12.80 -43.55 3.79
C ALA A 685 -13.94 -44.60 3.95
N GLY A 686 -15.20 -44.23 3.70
CA GLY A 686 -16.37 -45.10 3.86
C GLY A 686 -16.81 -45.32 5.31
N ASN A 687 -16.30 -44.51 6.25
CA ASN A 687 -16.62 -44.57 7.68
C ASN A 687 -17.65 -43.49 8.06
N ALA A 688 -18.81 -43.50 7.39
CA ALA A 688 -19.92 -42.61 7.74
C ALA A 688 -20.50 -42.92 9.14
N GLY A 689 -20.36 -44.17 9.60
CA GLY A 689 -20.94 -44.71 10.84
C GLY A 689 -22.38 -45.17 10.63
N ARG A 690 -22.80 -46.32 11.18
CA ARG A 690 -24.20 -46.78 11.07
C ARG A 690 -25.11 -46.17 12.13
N SER A 691 -24.52 -45.67 13.22
CA SER A 691 -25.22 -45.06 14.35
C SER A 691 -24.47 -43.83 14.86
N MET A 692 -25.16 -42.98 15.62
CA MET A 692 -24.61 -41.75 16.20
C MET A 692 -23.63 -41.99 17.36
N GLU A 693 -23.51 -43.23 17.82
CA GLU A 693 -22.68 -43.63 18.96
C GLU A 693 -21.38 -44.32 18.52
N GLU A 694 -21.19 -44.54 17.22
CA GLU A 694 -19.94 -45.08 16.68
C GLU A 694 -18.84 -44.03 16.72
N GLU A 695 -18.03 -44.05 17.79
CA GLU A 695 -16.94 -43.09 18.01
C GLU A 695 -16.01 -42.99 16.80
N ASN A 696 -15.60 -41.75 16.48
CA ASN A 696 -14.74 -41.41 15.34
C ASN A 696 -15.35 -41.72 13.96
N SER A 697 -16.66 -42.02 13.87
CA SER A 697 -17.38 -42.01 12.59
C SER A 697 -17.76 -40.59 12.17
N ALA A 698 -17.98 -40.35 10.87
CA ALA A 698 -18.34 -39.02 10.37
C ALA A 698 -19.59 -38.44 11.08
N ARG A 699 -20.61 -39.28 11.34
CA ARG A 699 -21.83 -38.93 12.10
C ARG A 699 -21.52 -38.49 13.53
N TRP A 700 -20.74 -39.28 14.26
CA TRP A 700 -20.35 -38.98 15.63
C TRP A 700 -19.53 -37.69 15.71
N ILE A 701 -18.58 -37.50 14.78
CA ILE A 701 -17.71 -36.31 14.72
C ILE A 701 -18.52 -35.04 14.50
N LEU A 702 -19.48 -35.04 13.56
CA LEU A 702 -20.28 -33.85 13.26
C LEU A 702 -21.29 -33.53 14.38
N LYS A 703 -21.84 -34.56 15.04
CA LYS A 703 -22.65 -34.40 16.24
C LYS A 703 -21.84 -33.72 17.35
N GLU A 704 -20.64 -34.24 17.66
CA GLU A 704 -19.72 -33.61 18.62
C GLU A 704 -19.39 -32.17 18.20
N GLY A 705 -19.13 -31.94 16.92
CA GLY A 705 -18.88 -30.61 16.38
C GLY A 705 -20.02 -29.63 16.63
N CYS A 706 -21.28 -30.04 16.44
CA CYS A 706 -22.45 -29.22 16.72
C CYS A 706 -22.63 -28.94 18.22
N GLU A 707 -22.36 -29.93 19.07
CA GLU A 707 -22.42 -29.78 20.53
C GLU A 707 -21.34 -28.83 21.07
N LYS A 708 -20.15 -28.82 20.47
CA LYS A 708 -19.03 -27.93 20.86
C LYS A 708 -19.10 -26.56 20.19
N CYS A 709 -19.62 -26.48 18.97
CA CYS A 709 -19.71 -25.27 18.15
C CYS A 709 -21.17 -24.98 17.75
N PRO A 710 -22.09 -24.75 18.71
CA PRO A 710 -23.52 -24.61 18.41
C PRO A 710 -23.84 -23.39 17.55
N SER A 711 -22.97 -22.36 17.57
CA SER A 711 -23.11 -21.15 16.76
C SER A 711 -22.46 -21.23 15.37
N ASP A 712 -21.89 -22.37 14.97
CA ASP A 712 -21.29 -22.56 13.65
C ASP A 712 -22.22 -23.34 12.73
N GLY A 713 -23.01 -22.60 11.94
CA GLY A 713 -23.99 -23.16 11.01
C GLY A 713 -23.39 -24.10 9.96
N ASN A 714 -22.10 -23.96 9.63
CA ASN A 714 -21.45 -24.82 8.64
C ASN A 714 -21.34 -26.27 9.13
N VAL A 715 -21.20 -26.49 10.44
CA VAL A 715 -21.12 -27.85 10.99
C VAL A 715 -22.46 -28.57 10.82
N TYR A 716 -23.58 -27.88 11.08
CA TYR A 716 -24.94 -28.40 10.84
C TYR A 716 -25.19 -28.67 9.35
N ILE A 717 -24.79 -27.74 8.48
CA ILE A 717 -24.92 -27.90 7.01
C ILE A 717 -24.15 -29.14 6.56
N LYS A 718 -22.91 -29.32 7.02
CA LYS A 718 -22.09 -30.49 6.67
C LYS A 718 -22.65 -31.79 7.21
N TRP A 719 -23.25 -31.78 8.39
CA TRP A 719 -23.94 -32.95 8.92
C TRP A 719 -25.18 -33.30 8.09
N ALA A 720 -26.00 -32.31 7.75
CA ALA A 720 -27.14 -32.54 6.88
C ALA A 720 -26.73 -33.06 5.50
N GLU A 721 -25.65 -32.54 4.91
CA GLU A 721 -25.09 -33.04 3.64
C GLU A 721 -24.68 -34.52 3.72
N LEU A 722 -24.03 -34.92 4.82
CA LEU A 722 -23.71 -36.32 5.07
C LEU A 722 -24.98 -37.18 5.10
N GLU A 723 -26.00 -36.77 5.84
CA GLU A 723 -27.25 -37.53 5.94
C GLU A 723 -28.03 -37.59 4.62
N ILE A 724 -28.00 -36.51 3.81
CA ILE A 724 -28.58 -36.52 2.45
C ILE A 724 -27.88 -37.56 1.58
N ASN A 725 -26.54 -37.59 1.60
CA ASN A 725 -25.75 -38.53 0.80
C ASN A 725 -25.99 -39.99 1.22
N GLU A 726 -26.21 -40.22 2.52
CA GLU A 726 -26.56 -41.54 3.08
C GLU A 726 -28.06 -41.87 2.96
N GLY A 727 -28.87 -40.99 2.36
CA GLY A 727 -30.31 -41.19 2.15
C GLY A 727 -31.19 -41.01 3.39
N ASN A 728 -30.63 -40.53 4.51
CA ASN A 728 -31.34 -40.26 5.76
C ASN A 728 -31.95 -38.84 5.78
N ILE A 729 -32.84 -38.57 4.83
CA ILE A 729 -33.49 -37.26 4.68
C ILE A 729 -34.46 -36.98 5.84
N GLY A 730 -35.11 -38.03 6.36
CA GLY A 730 -36.17 -37.97 7.36
C GLY A 730 -37.54 -37.71 6.73
N ARG A 731 -38.58 -38.49 7.05
CA ARG A 731 -39.93 -38.26 6.47
C ARG A 731 -40.70 -37.17 7.22
N ASP A 732 -40.52 -37.11 8.53
CA ASP A 732 -41.04 -36.07 9.42
C ASP A 732 -39.88 -35.22 9.97
N ILE A 733 -40.11 -33.91 10.15
CA ILE A 733 -39.17 -32.95 10.73
C ILE A 733 -38.72 -33.32 12.16
N ARG A 734 -39.48 -34.18 12.85
CA ARG A 734 -39.19 -34.67 14.22
C ARG A 734 -38.28 -35.89 14.26
N GLU A 735 -37.97 -36.50 13.12
CA GLU A 735 -37.06 -37.66 13.05
C GLU A 735 -35.63 -37.22 13.39
N LYS A 736 -35.22 -37.47 14.64
CA LYS A 736 -33.93 -37.03 15.16
C LYS A 736 -32.77 -37.51 14.31
N ASN A 737 -31.78 -36.62 14.15
CA ASN A 737 -30.56 -36.83 13.36
C ASN A 737 -30.79 -37.12 11.86
N SER A 738 -31.99 -36.85 11.35
CA SER A 738 -32.22 -36.77 9.90
C SER A 738 -31.77 -35.42 9.36
N ALA A 739 -31.51 -35.33 8.05
CA ALA A 739 -31.10 -34.07 7.41
C ALA A 739 -32.09 -32.92 7.69
N ARG A 740 -33.40 -33.20 7.63
CA ARG A 740 -34.45 -32.23 7.97
C ARG A 740 -34.35 -31.73 9.41
N TRP A 741 -34.22 -32.66 10.36
CA TRP A 741 -34.12 -32.31 11.77
C TRP A 741 -32.84 -31.50 12.05
N ILE A 742 -31.70 -31.91 11.50
CA ILE A 742 -30.42 -31.22 11.68
C ILE A 742 -30.49 -29.76 11.20
N LEU A 743 -31.07 -29.52 10.02
CA LEU A 743 -31.20 -28.17 9.48
C LEU A 743 -32.19 -27.31 10.26
N LYS A 744 -33.27 -27.91 10.79
CA LYS A 744 -34.18 -27.22 11.71
C LYS A 744 -33.44 -26.78 12.97
N GLU A 745 -32.79 -27.70 13.67
CA GLU A 745 -32.05 -27.39 14.90
C GLU A 745 -30.96 -26.35 14.63
N GLY A 746 -30.19 -26.51 13.55
CA GLY A 746 -29.20 -25.51 13.12
C GLY A 746 -29.81 -24.13 12.88
N SER A 747 -31.03 -24.04 12.33
CA SER A 747 -31.71 -22.76 12.11
C SER A 747 -32.24 -22.10 13.40
N GLU A 748 -32.41 -22.89 14.47
CA GLU A 748 -32.81 -22.45 15.80
C GLU A 748 -31.60 -21.98 16.61
N GLU A 749 -30.47 -22.71 16.52
CA GLU A 749 -29.19 -22.37 17.17
C GLU A 749 -28.44 -21.22 16.46
N CYS A 750 -28.53 -21.16 15.12
CA CYS A 750 -27.90 -20.15 14.27
C CYS A 750 -28.96 -19.34 13.47
N PRO A 751 -29.85 -18.59 14.12
CA PRO A 751 -30.99 -17.95 13.45
C PRO A 751 -30.59 -16.87 12.44
N SER A 752 -29.39 -16.30 12.54
CA SER A 752 -28.84 -15.30 11.62
C SER A 752 -28.03 -15.87 10.46
N ASP A 753 -27.83 -17.20 10.39
CA ASP A 753 -27.10 -17.83 9.29
C ASP A 753 -28.05 -18.18 8.14
N GLY A 754 -28.06 -17.31 7.12
CA GLY A 754 -28.87 -17.51 5.92
C GLY A 754 -28.54 -18.80 5.14
N ASN A 755 -27.32 -19.32 5.24
CA ASN A 755 -26.91 -20.51 4.48
C ASN A 755 -27.65 -21.77 4.96
N ILE A 756 -28.02 -21.85 6.24
CA ILE A 756 -28.81 -22.96 6.78
C ILE A 756 -30.20 -22.98 6.13
N TYR A 757 -30.87 -21.82 6.06
CA TYR A 757 -32.18 -21.70 5.42
C TYR A 757 -32.12 -22.02 3.93
N ILE A 758 -31.07 -21.58 3.24
CA ILE A 758 -30.84 -21.91 1.83
C ILE A 758 -30.70 -23.42 1.66
N LYS A 759 -29.84 -24.06 2.45
CA LYS A 759 -29.61 -25.51 2.36
C LYS A 759 -30.87 -26.31 2.69
N TRP A 760 -31.63 -25.87 3.69
CA TRP A 760 -32.90 -26.52 4.05
C TRP A 760 -33.94 -26.38 2.94
N ALA A 761 -34.09 -25.19 2.37
CA ALA A 761 -34.98 -24.99 1.24
C ALA A 761 -34.57 -25.85 0.03
N GLU A 762 -33.27 -25.99 -0.27
CA GLU A 762 -32.77 -26.88 -1.33
C GLU A 762 -33.16 -28.34 -1.10
N LEU A 763 -33.05 -28.83 0.13
CA LEU A 763 -33.48 -30.18 0.48
C LEU A 763 -34.97 -30.37 0.21
N GLU A 764 -35.80 -29.41 0.61
CA GLU A 764 -37.25 -29.49 0.40
C GLU A 764 -37.63 -29.37 -1.08
N ILE A 765 -36.93 -28.52 -1.85
CA ILE A 765 -37.09 -28.41 -3.30
C ILE A 765 -36.81 -29.74 -3.97
N ASN A 766 -35.67 -30.36 -3.66
CA ASN A 766 -35.29 -31.66 -4.22
C ASN A 766 -36.25 -32.79 -3.80
N SER A 767 -36.93 -32.63 -2.66
CA SER A 767 -37.95 -33.56 -2.16
C SER A 767 -39.36 -33.27 -2.69
N GLY A 768 -39.54 -32.22 -3.51
CA GLY A 768 -40.84 -31.78 -4.03
C GLY A 768 -41.76 -31.08 -3.01
N ASN A 769 -41.25 -30.73 -1.83
CA ASN A 769 -41.98 -30.03 -0.78
C ASN A 769 -41.87 -28.50 -0.95
N ILE A 770 -42.37 -28.00 -2.08
CA ILE A 770 -42.27 -26.58 -2.45
C ILE A 770 -43.16 -25.69 -1.57
N GLY A 771 -44.34 -26.20 -1.21
CA GLY A 771 -45.40 -25.46 -0.53
C GLY A 771 -46.31 -24.73 -1.51
N ARG A 772 -47.61 -25.04 -1.52
CA ARG A 772 -48.58 -24.37 -2.39
C ARG A 772 -48.86 -22.94 -1.94
N ASN A 773 -48.69 -22.69 -0.65
CA ASN A 773 -48.85 -21.40 0.00
C ASN A 773 -47.58 -21.10 0.82
N ILE A 774 -47.18 -19.84 0.87
CA ILE A 774 -46.06 -19.32 1.65
C ILE A 774 -46.14 -19.60 3.16
N ASN A 775 -47.32 -19.94 3.68
CA ASN A 775 -47.53 -20.24 5.11
C ASN A 775 -47.55 -21.75 5.43
N GLU A 776 -47.28 -22.61 4.46
CA GLU A 776 -47.19 -24.06 4.68
C GLU A 776 -45.89 -24.38 5.42
N GLU A 777 -45.96 -24.64 6.73
CA GLU A 777 -44.78 -24.81 7.59
C GLU A 777 -43.81 -25.88 7.05
N TYR A 778 -42.51 -25.59 7.17
CA TYR A 778 -41.42 -26.45 6.72
C TYR A 778 -41.39 -26.75 5.21
N SER A 779 -42.20 -26.08 4.39
CA SER A 779 -42.04 -26.07 2.94
C SER A 779 -40.90 -25.14 2.51
N ALA A 780 -40.35 -25.35 1.30
CA ALA A 780 -39.28 -24.51 0.77
C ALA A 780 -39.62 -23.01 0.79
N ARG A 781 -40.84 -22.63 0.38
CA ARG A 781 -41.32 -21.23 0.44
C ARG A 781 -41.36 -20.67 1.86
N TRP A 782 -41.85 -21.47 2.81
CA TRP A 782 -41.93 -21.05 4.21
C TRP A 782 -40.54 -20.88 4.83
N ILE A 783 -39.63 -21.81 4.54
CA ILE A 783 -38.25 -21.77 5.04
C ILE A 783 -37.54 -20.50 4.54
N LEU A 784 -37.63 -20.20 3.24
CA LEU A 784 -37.00 -19.00 2.68
C LEU A 784 -37.63 -17.71 3.17
N LYS A 785 -38.96 -17.70 3.39
CA LYS A 785 -39.64 -16.60 4.07
C LYS A 785 -39.09 -16.37 5.48
N GLU A 786 -39.00 -17.43 6.29
CA GLU A 786 -38.45 -17.31 7.65
C GLU A 786 -36.98 -16.88 7.64
N GLY A 787 -36.18 -17.43 6.72
CA GLY A 787 -34.80 -16.99 6.48
C GLY A 787 -34.71 -15.51 6.13
N SER A 788 -35.55 -15.01 5.23
CA SER A 788 -35.56 -13.57 4.86
C SER A 788 -35.99 -12.65 6.01
N ARG A 789 -36.76 -13.18 6.97
CA ARG A 789 -37.21 -12.45 8.17
C ARG A 789 -36.13 -12.42 9.23
N LYS A 790 -35.44 -13.53 9.48
CA LYS A 790 -34.38 -13.63 10.49
C LYS A 790 -33.02 -13.13 10.00
N CYS A 791 -32.77 -13.20 8.69
CA CYS A 791 -31.55 -12.77 8.02
C CYS A 791 -31.87 -11.69 6.97
N PRO A 792 -32.37 -10.50 7.39
CA PRO A 792 -32.83 -9.47 6.44
C PRO A 792 -31.70 -8.91 5.57
N SER A 793 -30.48 -8.89 6.11
CA SER A 793 -29.23 -8.51 5.43
C SER A 793 -28.46 -9.76 4.96
N ASN A 794 -29.16 -10.71 4.36
CA ASN A 794 -28.51 -11.74 3.55
C ASN A 794 -29.22 -11.84 2.19
N GLY A 795 -28.66 -11.17 1.18
CA GLY A 795 -29.21 -11.14 -0.18
C GLY A 795 -29.27 -12.51 -0.85
N ASN A 796 -28.41 -13.46 -0.47
CA ASN A 796 -28.43 -14.82 -1.03
C ASN A 796 -29.73 -15.57 -0.69
N VAL A 797 -30.36 -15.29 0.46
CA VAL A 797 -31.67 -15.88 0.81
C VAL A 797 -32.75 -15.37 -0.13
N HIS A 798 -32.74 -14.07 -0.46
CA HIS A 798 -33.69 -13.46 -1.40
C HIS A 798 -33.47 -13.98 -2.83
N ILE A 799 -32.21 -14.10 -3.26
CA ILE A 799 -31.83 -14.69 -4.55
C ILE A 799 -32.35 -16.12 -4.65
N LYS A 800 -32.10 -16.96 -3.64
CA LYS A 800 -32.55 -18.35 -3.64
C LYS A 800 -34.08 -18.46 -3.69
N TRP A 801 -34.77 -17.57 -2.98
CA TRP A 801 -36.22 -17.52 -3.03
C TRP A 801 -36.74 -17.06 -4.39
N ALA A 802 -36.13 -16.05 -5.00
CA ALA A 802 -36.48 -15.64 -6.35
C ALA A 802 -36.27 -16.79 -7.35
N GLU A 803 -35.18 -17.55 -7.25
CA GLU A 803 -34.93 -18.75 -8.07
C GLU A 803 -36.03 -19.80 -7.95
N LEU A 804 -36.49 -20.07 -6.72
CA LEU A 804 -37.63 -20.96 -6.48
C LEU A 804 -38.87 -20.46 -7.22
N GLU A 805 -39.21 -19.19 -7.06
CA GLU A 805 -40.41 -18.63 -7.70
C GLU A 805 -40.30 -18.56 -9.23
N ILE A 806 -39.11 -18.35 -9.79
CA ILE A 806 -38.86 -18.43 -11.24
C ILE A 806 -39.16 -19.84 -11.75
N ASN A 807 -38.62 -20.87 -11.08
CA ASN A 807 -38.83 -22.27 -11.48
C ASN A 807 -40.30 -22.70 -11.38
N GLU A 808 -41.04 -22.15 -10.43
CA GLU A 808 -42.48 -22.38 -10.26
C GLU A 808 -43.36 -21.45 -11.13
N GLY A 809 -42.76 -20.59 -11.96
CA GLY A 809 -43.47 -19.65 -12.85
C GLY A 809 -44.13 -18.47 -12.15
N ASN A 810 -43.85 -18.22 -10.88
CA ASN A 810 -44.36 -17.11 -10.08
C ASN A 810 -43.48 -15.85 -10.22
N ILE A 811 -43.33 -15.37 -11.45
CA ILE A 811 -42.40 -14.26 -11.77
C ILE A 811 -42.96 -12.89 -11.33
N GLY A 812 -44.29 -12.74 -11.37
CA GLY A 812 -44.99 -11.48 -11.13
C GLY A 812 -44.95 -10.55 -12.35
N ARG A 813 -46.01 -9.79 -12.65
CA ARG A 813 -45.99 -8.85 -13.79
C ARG A 813 -45.16 -7.60 -13.50
N THR A 814 -45.13 -7.20 -12.22
CA THR A 814 -44.36 -6.05 -11.73
C THR A 814 -43.67 -6.39 -10.42
N ALA A 815 -42.64 -5.62 -10.06
CA ALA A 815 -41.96 -5.77 -8.76
C ALA A 815 -42.83 -5.41 -7.54
N ASN A 816 -44.08 -4.96 -7.73
CA ASN A 816 -44.99 -4.63 -6.61
C ASN A 816 -45.79 -5.85 -6.09
N GLU A 817 -45.77 -6.96 -6.82
CA GLU A 817 -46.52 -8.16 -6.47
C GLU A 817 -45.76 -8.96 -5.40
N LYS A 818 -46.19 -8.88 -4.14
CA LYS A 818 -45.48 -9.49 -3.00
C LYS A 818 -45.20 -10.98 -3.20
N ASN A 819 -44.02 -11.41 -2.79
CA ASN A 819 -43.53 -12.80 -2.85
C ASN A 819 -43.40 -13.38 -4.27
N THR A 820 -43.39 -12.54 -5.30
CA THR A 820 -43.02 -12.94 -6.67
C THR A 820 -41.52 -12.77 -6.88
N ALA A 821 -40.95 -13.41 -7.91
CA ALA A 821 -39.52 -13.32 -8.20
C ALA A 821 -39.03 -11.87 -8.33
N ARG A 822 -39.73 -11.03 -9.10
CA ARG A 822 -39.38 -9.60 -9.27
C ARG A 822 -39.42 -8.83 -7.95
N TRP A 823 -40.43 -9.05 -7.12
CA TRP A 823 -40.53 -8.41 -5.81
C TRP A 823 -39.40 -8.85 -4.87
N LEU A 824 -39.07 -10.15 -4.85
CA LEU A 824 -38.01 -10.69 -3.99
C LEU A 824 -36.64 -10.09 -4.31
N LEU A 825 -36.33 -9.95 -5.60
CA LEU A 825 -35.08 -9.34 -6.06
C LEU A 825 -35.02 -7.84 -5.78
N GLU A 826 -36.12 -7.11 -6.00
CA GLU A 826 -36.21 -5.68 -5.66
C GLU A 826 -36.07 -5.45 -4.15
N GLU A 827 -36.74 -6.26 -3.32
CA GLU A 827 -36.60 -6.19 -1.86
C GLU A 827 -35.18 -6.55 -1.40
N GLY A 828 -34.55 -7.55 -2.03
CA GLY A 828 -33.15 -7.88 -1.81
C GLY A 828 -32.23 -6.67 -2.04
N ILE A 829 -32.43 -5.94 -3.14
CA ILE A 829 -31.67 -4.71 -3.45
C ILE A 829 -31.99 -3.56 -2.47
N LYS A 830 -33.25 -3.40 -2.05
CA LYS A 830 -33.61 -2.38 -1.06
C LYS A 830 -32.89 -2.61 0.28
N ARG A 831 -32.70 -3.87 0.66
CA ARG A 831 -32.03 -4.25 1.91
C ARG A 831 -30.51 -4.27 1.79
N GLU A 832 -29.99 -4.69 0.64
CA GLU A 832 -28.55 -4.73 0.31
C GLU A 832 -28.29 -4.08 -1.05
N PRO A 833 -28.18 -2.74 -1.09
CA PRO A 833 -27.96 -2.02 -2.34
C PRO A 833 -26.62 -2.31 -3.01
N ASP A 834 -25.64 -2.84 -2.26
CA ASP A 834 -24.27 -3.14 -2.64
C ASP A 834 -24.03 -4.63 -3.01
N ASN A 835 -25.06 -5.48 -2.96
CA ASN A 835 -24.96 -6.87 -3.37
C ASN A 835 -25.14 -7.04 -4.89
N CYS A 836 -24.02 -7.11 -5.62
CA CYS A 836 -24.02 -7.22 -7.08
C CYS A 836 -24.73 -8.49 -7.61
N ASN A 837 -24.73 -9.59 -6.85
CA ASN A 837 -25.34 -10.85 -7.28
C ASN A 837 -26.87 -10.72 -7.39
N THR A 838 -27.50 -9.90 -6.56
CA THR A 838 -28.95 -9.66 -6.63
C THR A 838 -29.32 -8.92 -7.92
N TYR A 839 -28.53 -7.91 -8.32
CA TYR A 839 -28.72 -7.22 -9.62
C TYR A 839 -28.49 -8.17 -10.80
N ILE A 840 -27.40 -8.96 -10.76
CA ILE A 840 -27.10 -9.93 -11.82
C ILE A 840 -28.27 -10.90 -11.99
N LYS A 841 -28.78 -11.46 -10.89
CA LYS A 841 -29.91 -12.39 -10.94
C LYS A 841 -31.18 -11.75 -11.47
N TRP A 842 -31.46 -10.51 -11.10
CA TRP A 842 -32.63 -9.80 -11.61
C TRP A 842 -32.50 -9.48 -13.11
N ALA A 843 -31.35 -9.02 -13.56
CA ALA A 843 -31.13 -8.80 -14.97
C ALA A 843 -31.25 -10.11 -15.78
N GLU A 844 -30.72 -11.23 -15.28
CA GLU A 844 -30.88 -12.56 -15.91
C GLU A 844 -32.34 -12.99 -16.02
N LEU A 845 -33.15 -12.74 -14.99
CA LEU A 845 -34.60 -12.95 -15.03
C LEU A 845 -35.26 -12.12 -16.14
N GLU A 846 -34.97 -10.83 -16.20
CA GLU A 846 -35.57 -9.94 -17.21
C GLU A 846 -35.14 -10.32 -18.63
N ILE A 847 -33.90 -10.77 -18.84
CA ILE A 847 -33.44 -11.33 -20.13
C ILE A 847 -34.25 -12.57 -20.50
N GLY A 848 -34.48 -13.48 -19.54
CA GLY A 848 -35.29 -14.69 -19.74
C GLY A 848 -36.72 -14.38 -20.17
N GLU A 849 -37.30 -13.32 -19.61
CA GLU A 849 -38.65 -12.83 -19.92
C GLU A 849 -38.70 -11.92 -21.15
N GLY A 850 -37.58 -11.67 -21.82
CA GLY A 850 -37.49 -10.79 -23.01
C GLY A 850 -37.57 -9.28 -22.70
N ASN A 851 -37.47 -8.88 -21.43
CA ASN A 851 -37.43 -7.50 -20.97
C ASN A 851 -35.99 -6.95 -20.92
N THR A 852 -35.29 -7.02 -22.05
CA THR A 852 -33.90 -6.55 -22.17
C THR A 852 -33.78 -5.03 -22.01
N GLY A 853 -34.82 -4.30 -22.44
CA GLY A 853 -34.86 -2.84 -22.51
C GLY A 853 -34.21 -2.30 -23.78
N ARG A 854 -34.77 -1.25 -24.39
CA ARG A 854 -34.17 -0.61 -25.58
C ARG A 854 -32.94 0.22 -25.25
N ASP A 855 -32.93 0.83 -24.08
CA ASP A 855 -31.81 1.61 -23.55
C ASP A 855 -31.74 1.48 -22.02
N ILE A 856 -30.72 2.09 -21.42
CA ILE A 856 -30.44 2.03 -19.97
C ILE A 856 -31.44 2.81 -19.10
N ASN A 857 -32.36 3.57 -19.67
CA ASN A 857 -33.34 4.38 -18.94
C ASN A 857 -34.69 3.67 -18.75
N GLU A 858 -34.91 2.55 -19.45
CA GLU A 858 -36.12 1.76 -19.32
C GLU A 858 -36.11 1.02 -17.97
N ARG A 859 -36.75 1.63 -16.96
CA ARG A 859 -36.72 1.17 -15.57
C ARG A 859 -37.14 -0.30 -15.43
N ASN A 860 -36.41 -1.04 -14.60
CA ASN A 860 -36.58 -2.47 -14.35
C ASN A 860 -36.33 -3.38 -15.56
N SER A 861 -35.75 -2.87 -16.66
CA SER A 861 -35.20 -3.72 -17.73
C SER A 861 -33.81 -4.25 -17.36
N ALA A 862 -33.35 -5.30 -18.05
CA ALA A 862 -32.02 -5.87 -17.80
C ALA A 862 -30.89 -4.83 -17.93
N ARG A 863 -30.92 -3.97 -18.96
CA ARG A 863 -29.94 -2.89 -19.16
C ARG A 863 -29.96 -1.86 -18.04
N TRP A 864 -31.15 -1.47 -17.58
CA TRP A 864 -31.29 -0.56 -16.45
C TRP A 864 -30.76 -1.18 -15.15
N ILE A 865 -31.07 -2.45 -14.89
CA ILE A 865 -30.62 -3.17 -13.69
C ILE A 865 -29.09 -3.27 -13.65
N TYR A 866 -28.44 -3.66 -14.75
CA TYR A 866 -26.98 -3.71 -14.82
C TYR A 866 -26.31 -2.35 -14.64
N ASN A 867 -26.89 -1.29 -15.24
CA ASN A 867 -26.39 0.08 -15.09
C ASN A 867 -26.53 0.59 -13.64
N GLU A 868 -27.66 0.30 -12.98
CA GLU A 868 -27.81 0.68 -11.57
C GLU A 868 -26.88 -0.11 -10.66
N GLY A 869 -26.75 -1.42 -10.89
CA GLY A 869 -25.84 -2.24 -10.11
C GLY A 869 -24.37 -1.86 -10.31
N SER A 870 -23.93 -1.46 -11.52
CA SER A 870 -22.55 -1.02 -11.75
C SER A 870 -22.20 0.27 -11.01
N LYS A 871 -23.16 1.20 -10.87
CA LYS A 871 -23.01 2.42 -10.05
C LYS A 871 -22.95 2.11 -8.55
N ARG A 872 -23.71 1.11 -8.10
CA ARG A 872 -23.81 0.74 -6.67
C ARG A 872 -22.69 -0.20 -6.22
N CYS A 873 -22.17 -1.01 -7.13
CA CYS A 873 -21.13 -2.02 -6.90
C CYS A 873 -19.95 -1.82 -7.86
N PRO A 874 -19.30 -0.63 -7.91
CA PRO A 874 -18.31 -0.34 -8.94
C PRO A 874 -17.07 -1.24 -8.86
N SER A 875 -16.73 -1.76 -7.68
CA SER A 875 -15.57 -2.63 -7.44
C SER A 875 -15.80 -4.12 -7.73
N GLN A 876 -17.00 -4.51 -8.19
CA GLN A 876 -17.35 -5.91 -8.44
C GLN A 876 -17.33 -6.22 -9.94
N GLY A 877 -16.22 -6.78 -10.45
CA GLY A 877 -16.02 -7.01 -11.88
C GLY A 877 -17.08 -7.86 -12.58
N ASN A 878 -17.68 -8.81 -11.87
CA ASN A 878 -18.70 -9.71 -12.42
C ASN A 878 -19.92 -9.00 -13.01
N ILE A 879 -20.30 -7.82 -12.49
CA ILE A 879 -21.46 -7.10 -13.03
C ILE A 879 -21.20 -6.53 -14.42
N TYR A 880 -19.99 -6.03 -14.66
CA TYR A 880 -19.56 -5.54 -15.98
C TYR A 880 -19.44 -6.70 -16.96
N ILE A 881 -18.88 -7.84 -16.52
CA ILE A 881 -18.77 -9.04 -17.35
C ILE A 881 -20.17 -9.48 -17.82
N LYS A 882 -21.13 -9.59 -16.90
CA LYS A 882 -22.49 -10.02 -17.21
C LYS A 882 -23.24 -9.04 -18.10
N TRP A 883 -23.07 -7.74 -17.86
CA TRP A 883 -23.67 -6.71 -18.71
C TRP A 883 -23.07 -6.75 -20.12
N ALA A 884 -21.75 -6.87 -20.25
CA ALA A 884 -21.12 -7.00 -21.56
C ALA A 884 -21.53 -8.29 -22.29
N GLU A 885 -21.72 -9.41 -21.59
CA GLU A 885 -22.25 -10.66 -22.16
C GLU A 885 -23.64 -10.45 -22.79
N LEU A 886 -24.51 -9.67 -22.16
CA LEU A 886 -25.81 -9.27 -22.72
C LEU A 886 -25.62 -8.47 -24.01
N GLU A 887 -24.79 -7.43 -24.00
CA GLU A 887 -24.60 -6.57 -25.18
C GLU A 887 -23.94 -7.33 -26.34
N ILE A 888 -23.06 -8.30 -26.05
CA ILE A 888 -22.53 -9.21 -27.08
C ILE A 888 -23.64 -10.03 -27.72
N LYS A 889 -24.55 -10.59 -26.91
CA LYS A 889 -25.69 -11.38 -27.40
C LYS A 889 -26.66 -10.55 -28.26
N GLU A 890 -26.87 -9.29 -27.90
CA GLU A 890 -27.69 -8.33 -28.64
C GLU A 890 -26.94 -7.64 -29.81
N ASN A 891 -25.70 -8.07 -30.10
CA ASN A 891 -24.84 -7.52 -31.16
C ASN A 891 -24.51 -6.02 -31.00
N ASN A 892 -24.55 -5.50 -29.76
CA ASN A 892 -24.15 -4.14 -29.38
C ASN A 892 -22.69 -4.10 -28.92
N LEU A 893 -21.78 -4.30 -29.87
CA LEU A 893 -20.37 -4.55 -29.56
C LEU A 893 -19.55 -3.26 -29.36
N GLY A 894 -19.95 -2.18 -30.02
CA GLY A 894 -19.19 -0.92 -30.11
C GLY A 894 -18.03 -1.01 -31.09
N LYS A 895 -17.81 0.03 -31.92
CA LYS A 895 -16.61 0.08 -32.79
C LYS A 895 -15.33 0.25 -31.99
N ASP A 896 -15.39 0.99 -30.89
CA ASP A 896 -14.31 1.24 -29.95
C ASP A 896 -14.87 1.42 -28.52
N THR A 897 -14.05 1.91 -27.60
CA THR A 897 -14.44 2.16 -26.20
C THR A 897 -15.17 3.49 -25.99
N SER A 898 -15.49 4.25 -27.04
CA SER A 898 -16.19 5.54 -26.95
C SER A 898 -17.71 5.42 -27.09
N GLU A 899 -18.20 4.32 -27.67
CA GLU A 899 -19.64 4.05 -27.78
C GLU A 899 -20.21 3.62 -26.43
N GLU A 900 -20.81 4.56 -25.70
CA GLU A 900 -21.36 4.33 -24.36
C GLU A 900 -22.34 3.16 -24.31
N ASN A 901 -22.26 2.37 -23.25
CA ASN A 901 -23.08 1.17 -23.00
C ASN A 901 -22.91 0.04 -24.03
N SER A 902 -21.91 0.10 -24.91
CA SER A 902 -21.51 -1.04 -25.74
C SER A 902 -20.66 -2.05 -24.95
N ALA A 903 -20.55 -3.29 -25.43
CA ALA A 903 -19.74 -4.32 -24.78
C ALA A 903 -18.28 -3.87 -24.53
N ARG A 904 -17.64 -3.20 -25.51
CA ARG A 904 -16.28 -2.67 -25.37
C ARG A 904 -16.19 -1.55 -24.33
N TRP A 905 -17.15 -0.64 -24.31
CA TRP A 905 -17.21 0.43 -23.32
C TRP A 905 -17.41 -0.14 -21.91
N ILE A 906 -18.35 -1.06 -21.73
CA ILE A 906 -18.64 -1.70 -20.43
C ILE A 906 -17.41 -2.41 -19.88
N MET A 907 -16.72 -3.20 -20.70
CA MET A 907 -15.48 -3.87 -20.29
C MET A 907 -14.36 -2.88 -19.94
N ASN A 908 -14.32 -1.72 -20.61
CA ASN A 908 -13.35 -0.67 -20.31
C ASN A 908 -13.65 0.05 -19.00
N GLU A 909 -14.92 0.34 -18.71
CA GLU A 909 -15.34 0.86 -17.41
C GLU A 909 -15.08 -0.15 -16.29
N GLY A 910 -15.32 -1.44 -16.54
CA GLY A 910 -14.95 -2.51 -15.61
C GLY A 910 -13.46 -2.50 -15.26
N LEU A 911 -12.56 -2.35 -16.24
CA LEU A 911 -11.12 -2.26 -15.98
C LEU A 911 -10.71 -0.97 -15.25
N LYS A 912 -11.41 0.15 -15.47
CA LYS A 912 -11.15 1.40 -14.73
C LYS A 912 -11.54 1.26 -13.25
N ASN A 913 -12.68 0.62 -12.97
CA ASN A 913 -13.20 0.49 -11.61
C ASN A 913 -12.63 -0.72 -10.86
N CYS A 914 -12.18 -1.76 -11.58
CA CYS A 914 -11.63 -3.01 -11.03
C CYS A 914 -10.28 -3.37 -11.71
N PRO A 915 -9.23 -2.54 -11.57
CA PRO A 915 -7.96 -2.74 -12.28
C PRO A 915 -7.19 -4.01 -11.86
N TYR A 916 -7.56 -4.62 -10.73
CA TYR A 916 -6.91 -5.82 -10.19
C TYR A 916 -7.72 -7.11 -10.44
N ASP A 917 -8.86 -7.05 -11.13
CA ASP A 917 -9.67 -8.24 -11.44
C ASP A 917 -9.22 -8.88 -12.77
N GLY A 918 -8.38 -9.91 -12.68
CA GLY A 918 -7.89 -10.67 -13.82
C GLY A 918 -8.97 -11.29 -14.70
N ASN A 919 -10.19 -11.51 -14.19
CA ASN A 919 -11.29 -12.07 -14.98
C ASN A 919 -11.82 -11.07 -16.01
N ILE A 920 -11.80 -9.77 -15.71
CA ILE A 920 -12.23 -8.73 -16.65
C ILE A 920 -11.26 -8.65 -17.83
N TYR A 921 -9.94 -8.70 -17.55
CA TYR A 921 -8.92 -8.78 -18.60
C TYR A 921 -9.14 -9.98 -19.51
N MET A 922 -9.38 -11.15 -18.92
CA MET A 922 -9.65 -12.38 -19.66
C MET A 922 -10.92 -12.26 -20.52
N LYS A 923 -12.01 -11.71 -19.99
CA LYS A 923 -13.27 -11.55 -20.73
C LYS A 923 -13.19 -10.50 -21.83
N LYS A 924 -12.45 -9.41 -21.62
CA LYS A 924 -12.17 -8.42 -22.66
C LYS A 924 -11.24 -8.99 -23.74
N ALA A 925 -10.27 -9.82 -23.37
CA ALA A 925 -9.46 -10.57 -24.32
C ALA A 925 -10.33 -11.52 -25.16
N GLU A 926 -11.23 -12.30 -24.56
CA GLU A 926 -12.19 -13.14 -25.29
C GLU A 926 -13.05 -12.34 -26.28
N LEU A 927 -13.49 -11.13 -25.88
CA LEU A 927 -14.21 -10.22 -26.77
C LEU A 927 -13.34 -9.83 -27.98
N GLU A 928 -12.12 -9.34 -27.76
CA GLU A 928 -11.22 -8.89 -28.85
C GLU A 928 -10.72 -10.03 -29.73
N ILE A 929 -10.61 -11.26 -29.19
CA ILE A 929 -10.33 -12.47 -29.98
C ILE A 929 -11.39 -12.62 -31.05
N ASN A 930 -12.69 -12.48 -30.74
CA ASN A 930 -13.78 -12.63 -31.72
C ASN A 930 -13.67 -11.63 -32.89
N PHE A 931 -12.98 -10.50 -32.69
CA PHE A 931 -12.73 -9.49 -33.72
C PHE A 931 -11.37 -9.58 -34.42
N GLY A 932 -10.43 -10.37 -33.89
CA GLY A 932 -9.12 -10.60 -34.55
C GLY A 932 -8.05 -9.61 -34.21
N ASN A 933 -8.19 -8.97 -33.07
CA ASN A 933 -7.17 -8.10 -32.54
C ASN A 933 -6.20 -8.89 -31.65
N ASP A 934 -5.47 -9.85 -32.25
CA ASP A 934 -4.56 -10.75 -31.52
C ASP A 934 -3.47 -9.95 -30.76
N GLU A 935 -3.05 -8.77 -31.28
CA GLU A 935 -2.15 -7.85 -30.58
C GLU A 935 -2.79 -7.30 -29.29
N LYS A 936 -4.03 -6.83 -29.35
CA LYS A 936 -4.73 -6.30 -28.17
C LYS A 936 -5.00 -7.37 -27.12
N VAL A 937 -5.23 -8.61 -27.57
CA VAL A 937 -5.40 -9.76 -26.68
C VAL A 937 -4.11 -10.06 -25.92
N ILE A 938 -2.97 -10.06 -26.61
CA ILE A 938 -1.65 -10.22 -25.99
C ILE A 938 -1.39 -9.09 -24.99
N GLU A 939 -1.68 -7.84 -25.37
CA GLU A 939 -1.54 -6.68 -24.48
C GLU A 939 -2.37 -6.84 -23.21
N LEU A 940 -3.66 -7.15 -23.32
CA LEU A 940 -4.57 -7.33 -22.18
C LEU A 940 -4.14 -8.47 -21.27
N LEU A 941 -3.74 -9.62 -21.84
CA LEU A 941 -3.30 -10.76 -21.04
C LEU A 941 -1.94 -10.48 -20.38
N ALA A 942 -1.01 -9.83 -21.06
CA ALA A 942 0.27 -9.42 -20.50
C ALA A 942 0.11 -8.38 -19.37
N GLU A 943 -0.82 -7.43 -19.51
CA GLU A 943 -1.20 -6.52 -18.43
C GLU A 943 -1.76 -7.27 -17.22
N SER A 944 -2.61 -8.28 -17.43
CA SER A 944 -3.12 -9.11 -16.32
C SER A 944 -2.00 -9.87 -15.58
N LEU A 945 -0.87 -10.16 -16.22
CA LEU A 945 0.27 -10.79 -15.56
C LEU A 945 1.09 -9.81 -14.70
N LYS A 946 1.00 -8.49 -14.96
CA LYS A 946 1.63 -7.47 -14.11
C LYS A 946 0.93 -7.34 -12.74
N ILE A 947 -0.28 -7.86 -12.62
CA ILE A 947 -1.08 -7.88 -11.39
C ILE A 947 -1.16 -9.30 -10.77
N ASP A 948 -0.17 -10.16 -11.03
CA ASP A 948 -0.07 -11.54 -10.49
C ASP A 948 -1.25 -12.49 -10.79
N CYS A 949 -2.03 -12.22 -11.85
CA CYS A 949 -3.12 -13.12 -12.26
C CYS A 949 -2.61 -14.32 -13.06
N LEU A 950 -1.93 -15.25 -12.38
CA LEU A 950 -1.30 -16.44 -12.98
C LEU A 950 -2.28 -17.37 -13.73
N HIS A 951 -3.58 -17.31 -13.43
CA HIS A 951 -4.59 -18.11 -14.12
C HIS A 951 -4.72 -17.77 -15.61
N ASN A 952 -4.32 -16.55 -16.03
CA ASN A 952 -4.33 -16.11 -17.43
C ASN A 952 -3.08 -16.53 -18.23
N LEU A 953 -2.03 -17.06 -17.57
CA LEU A 953 -0.80 -17.53 -18.23
C LEU A 953 -1.06 -18.57 -19.32
N SER A 954 -2.00 -19.48 -19.05
CA SER A 954 -2.35 -20.56 -19.98
C SER A 954 -2.86 -20.03 -21.31
N SER A 955 -3.65 -18.96 -21.23
CA SER A 955 -4.33 -18.35 -22.37
C SER A 955 -3.37 -17.46 -23.17
N LEU A 956 -2.46 -16.77 -22.49
CA LEU A 956 -1.35 -16.05 -23.15
C LEU A 956 -0.39 -17.02 -23.86
N ALA A 957 -0.05 -18.15 -23.23
CA ALA A 957 0.82 -19.15 -23.82
C ALA A 957 0.23 -19.72 -25.13
N LEU A 958 -1.08 -20.01 -25.15
CA LEU A 958 -1.78 -20.56 -26.32
C LEU A 958 -1.82 -19.56 -27.49
N ILE A 959 -2.12 -18.28 -27.24
CA ILE A 959 -2.15 -17.27 -28.32
C ILE A 959 -0.75 -16.97 -28.87
N GLN A 960 0.26 -16.92 -27.99
CA GLN A 960 1.65 -16.74 -28.43
C GLN A 960 2.16 -17.96 -29.21
N ALA A 961 1.74 -19.18 -28.81
CA ALA A 961 2.11 -20.39 -29.54
C ALA A 961 1.47 -20.44 -30.93
N LYS A 962 0.20 -20.02 -31.06
CA LYS A 962 -0.47 -19.82 -32.35
C LYS A 962 0.30 -18.82 -33.23
N ASN A 963 0.77 -17.72 -32.65
CA ASN A 963 1.57 -16.71 -33.33
C ASN A 963 3.03 -17.15 -33.56
N LYS A 964 3.35 -18.41 -33.25
CA LYS A 964 4.69 -19.02 -33.35
C LYS A 964 5.78 -18.29 -32.56
N ASN A 965 5.39 -17.57 -31.51
CA ASN A 965 6.31 -16.85 -30.64
C ASN A 965 6.76 -17.74 -29.46
N PHE A 966 7.91 -18.40 -29.67
CA PHE A 966 8.61 -19.18 -28.65
C PHE A 966 9.96 -18.54 -28.27
N SER A 967 10.13 -17.25 -28.54
CA SER A 967 11.40 -16.55 -28.30
C SER A 967 11.77 -16.59 -26.80
N PRO A 968 12.98 -17.03 -26.43
CA PRO A 968 13.43 -16.96 -25.04
C PRO A 968 13.65 -15.51 -24.56
N ASP A 969 13.79 -14.55 -25.48
CA ASP A 969 14.06 -13.15 -25.17
C ASP A 969 12.78 -12.33 -24.90
N ASP A 970 11.61 -12.87 -25.24
CA ASP A 970 10.31 -12.26 -24.91
C ASP A 970 9.76 -12.86 -23.61
N PRO A 971 9.62 -12.07 -22.53
CA PRO A 971 9.14 -12.54 -21.23
C PRO A 971 7.66 -12.99 -21.24
N TYR A 972 6.96 -12.72 -22.34
CA TYR A 972 5.57 -13.09 -22.60
C TYR A 972 5.44 -14.15 -23.71
N SER A 973 6.54 -14.72 -24.20
CA SER A 973 6.50 -15.79 -25.20
C SER A 973 5.82 -17.05 -24.67
N ALA A 974 5.37 -17.93 -25.57
CA ALA A 974 4.76 -19.20 -25.20
C ALA A 974 5.70 -20.04 -24.32
N LYS A 975 7.00 -20.06 -24.64
CA LYS A 975 8.00 -20.79 -23.87
C LYS A 975 8.16 -20.22 -22.46
N CYS A 976 8.34 -18.92 -22.33
CA CYS A 976 8.50 -18.27 -21.02
C CYS A 976 7.24 -18.46 -20.15
N CYS A 977 6.04 -18.39 -20.74
CA CYS A 977 4.79 -18.64 -20.02
C CYS A 977 4.70 -20.10 -19.54
N ILE A 978 5.09 -21.08 -20.38
CA ILE A 978 5.14 -22.49 -20.01
C ILE A 978 6.11 -22.72 -18.85
N ASP A 979 7.32 -22.17 -18.94
CA ASP A 979 8.33 -22.32 -17.89
C ASP A 979 7.84 -21.73 -16.56
N LYS A 980 7.22 -20.55 -16.57
CA LYS A 980 6.59 -19.94 -15.38
C LYS A 980 5.49 -20.82 -14.79
N MET A 981 4.59 -21.38 -15.62
CA MET A 981 3.52 -22.27 -15.15
C MET A 981 4.07 -23.55 -14.52
N LEU A 982 5.11 -24.15 -15.13
CA LEU A 982 5.73 -25.38 -14.66
C LEU A 982 6.55 -25.19 -13.37
N LEU A 983 7.13 -24.01 -13.18
CA LEU A 983 7.84 -23.63 -11.95
C LEU A 983 6.89 -23.34 -10.78
N GLN A 984 5.78 -22.66 -11.03
CA GLN A 984 4.92 -22.11 -9.96
C GLN A 984 3.72 -22.99 -9.58
N VAL A 985 3.13 -23.71 -10.53
CA VAL A 985 1.85 -24.42 -10.31
C VAL A 985 1.99 -25.93 -10.47
N ARG A 986 2.90 -26.39 -11.35
CA ARG A 986 3.28 -27.79 -11.61
C ARG A 986 2.13 -28.81 -11.50
N ASN A 987 1.00 -28.49 -12.12
CA ASN A 987 -0.21 -29.32 -12.11
C ASN A 987 -0.53 -29.88 -13.51
N ALA A 988 -1.51 -30.77 -13.59
CA ALA A 988 -1.93 -31.39 -14.85
C ALA A 988 -2.36 -30.34 -15.91
N ASN A 989 -2.95 -29.20 -15.49
CA ASN A 989 -3.34 -28.11 -16.38
C ASN A 989 -2.12 -27.45 -17.08
N ALA A 990 -1.03 -27.21 -16.34
CA ALA A 990 0.20 -26.65 -16.89
C ALA A 990 0.84 -27.59 -17.93
N PHE A 991 0.91 -28.89 -17.62
CA PHE A 991 1.43 -29.90 -18.56
C PHE A 991 0.55 -30.05 -19.81
N TYR A 992 -0.77 -30.00 -19.65
CA TYR A 992 -1.70 -30.06 -20.78
C TYR A 992 -1.63 -28.82 -21.67
N THR A 993 -1.50 -27.64 -21.06
CA THR A 993 -1.30 -26.39 -21.81
C THR A 993 0.02 -26.41 -22.59
N ALA A 994 1.12 -26.87 -21.98
CA ALA A 994 2.40 -27.03 -22.67
C ALA A 994 2.28 -28.00 -23.86
N TYR A 995 1.62 -29.14 -23.68
CA TYR A 995 1.32 -30.09 -24.76
C TYR A 995 0.61 -29.42 -25.95
N LEU A 996 -0.44 -28.62 -25.67
CA LEU A 996 -1.19 -27.91 -26.71
C LEU A 996 -0.34 -26.84 -27.41
N CYS A 997 0.43 -26.05 -26.67
CA CYS A 997 1.33 -25.04 -27.25
C CYS A 997 2.36 -25.67 -28.21
N TYR A 998 3.02 -26.76 -27.82
CA TYR A 998 3.99 -27.44 -28.69
C TYR A 998 3.33 -28.15 -29.88
N LYS A 999 2.09 -28.62 -29.73
CA LYS A 999 1.25 -29.08 -30.86
C LYS A 999 0.97 -27.95 -31.86
N LEU A 1000 0.59 -26.77 -31.38
CA LEU A 1000 0.35 -25.57 -32.22
C LEU A 1000 1.61 -25.09 -32.93
N TYR A 1001 2.76 -25.23 -32.28
CA TYR A 1001 4.07 -24.92 -32.86
C TYR A 1001 4.60 -25.98 -33.84
N ALA A 1002 3.88 -27.11 -34.00
CA ALA A 1002 4.29 -28.26 -34.81
C ALA A 1002 5.60 -28.93 -34.33
N SER A 1003 5.89 -28.91 -33.03
CA SER A 1003 6.99 -29.67 -32.42
C SER A 1003 6.46 -30.96 -31.78
N GLU A 1004 6.49 -32.05 -32.55
CA GLU A 1004 5.84 -33.29 -32.16
C GLU A 1004 6.57 -34.03 -31.03
N GLU A 1005 7.90 -33.98 -31.02
CA GLU A 1005 8.75 -34.59 -29.99
C GLU A 1005 8.50 -33.94 -28.61
N ALA A 1006 8.53 -32.62 -28.52
CA ALA A 1006 8.28 -31.88 -27.28
C ALA A 1006 6.84 -32.07 -26.79
N ALA A 1007 5.85 -32.07 -27.69
CA ALA A 1007 4.47 -32.34 -27.32
C ALA A 1007 4.30 -33.75 -26.73
N ILE A 1008 4.93 -34.77 -27.32
CA ILE A 1008 4.87 -36.14 -26.80
C ILE A 1008 5.49 -36.25 -25.39
N GLU A 1009 6.56 -35.50 -25.12
CA GLU A 1009 7.21 -35.47 -23.81
C GLU A 1009 6.26 -34.97 -22.71
N TYR A 1010 5.57 -33.85 -22.94
CA TYR A 1010 4.61 -33.32 -21.97
C TYR A 1010 3.36 -34.18 -21.87
N LYS A 1011 2.91 -34.81 -22.96
CA LYS A 1011 1.78 -35.75 -22.94
C LYS A 1011 2.05 -36.96 -22.03
N LYS A 1012 3.29 -37.47 -21.97
CA LYS A 1012 3.68 -38.58 -21.10
C LYS A 1012 3.58 -38.24 -19.60
N LYS A 1013 3.54 -36.96 -19.24
CA LYS A 1013 3.41 -36.50 -17.85
C LYS A 1013 1.95 -36.45 -17.38
N LEU A 1014 0.99 -36.76 -18.25
CA LEU A 1014 -0.44 -36.74 -17.96
C LEU A 1014 -1.02 -38.15 -17.92
N THR A 1015 -1.94 -38.40 -16.99
CA THR A 1015 -2.72 -39.64 -17.01
C THR A 1015 -3.85 -39.56 -18.03
N GLN A 1016 -4.41 -40.71 -18.42
CA GLN A 1016 -5.55 -40.77 -19.34
C GLN A 1016 -6.77 -39.99 -18.80
N ARG A 1017 -7.00 -40.06 -17.48
CA ARG A 1017 -8.05 -39.31 -16.78
C ARG A 1017 -7.81 -37.81 -16.77
N ASP A 1018 -6.56 -37.36 -16.62
CA ASP A 1018 -6.19 -35.94 -16.71
C ASP A 1018 -6.49 -35.41 -18.11
N ILE A 1019 -6.11 -36.18 -19.15
CA ILE A 1019 -6.39 -35.82 -20.54
C ILE A 1019 -7.89 -35.75 -20.78
N GLU A 1020 -8.68 -36.71 -20.30
CA GLU A 1020 -10.15 -36.69 -20.49
C GLU A 1020 -10.82 -35.52 -19.79
N THR A 1021 -10.41 -35.21 -18.56
CA THR A 1021 -10.96 -34.11 -17.76
C THR A 1021 -10.56 -32.75 -18.32
N LEU A 1022 -9.26 -32.54 -18.57
CA LEU A 1022 -8.71 -31.27 -19.03
C LEU A 1022 -8.95 -31.05 -20.52
N SER A 1023 -9.10 -32.11 -21.32
CA SER A 1023 -9.55 -31.95 -22.70
C SER A 1023 -10.90 -31.29 -22.70
N GLN A 1024 -11.90 -31.73 -21.94
CA GLN A 1024 -13.21 -31.06 -21.98
C GLN A 1024 -13.14 -29.57 -21.62
N GLU A 1025 -12.35 -29.19 -20.63
CA GLU A 1025 -12.29 -27.81 -20.14
C GLU A 1025 -11.41 -26.88 -20.99
N ASN A 1026 -10.16 -27.28 -21.27
CA ASN A 1026 -9.22 -26.49 -22.06
C ASN A 1026 -9.48 -26.60 -23.56
N PHE A 1027 -9.96 -27.74 -24.06
CA PHE A 1027 -10.43 -27.85 -25.45
C PHE A 1027 -11.70 -27.04 -25.66
N TYR A 1028 -12.55 -26.83 -24.65
CA TYR A 1028 -13.68 -25.91 -24.77
C TYR A 1028 -13.24 -24.45 -24.87
N LYS A 1029 -12.30 -24.00 -24.00
CA LYS A 1029 -11.69 -22.67 -24.11
C LYS A 1029 -10.99 -22.49 -25.48
N PHE A 1030 -10.17 -23.46 -25.87
CA PHE A 1030 -9.48 -23.48 -27.15
C PHE A 1030 -10.45 -23.54 -28.34
N ARG A 1031 -11.50 -24.35 -28.32
CA ARG A 1031 -12.54 -24.42 -29.37
C ARG A 1031 -13.35 -23.15 -29.47
N ARG A 1032 -13.62 -22.46 -28.37
CA ARG A 1032 -14.31 -21.16 -28.39
C ARG A 1032 -13.44 -20.12 -29.10
N TRP A 1033 -12.14 -20.15 -28.83
CA TRP A 1033 -11.15 -19.31 -29.51
C TRP A 1033 -11.00 -19.71 -30.99
N GLU A 1034 -10.96 -21.01 -31.29
CA GLU A 1034 -10.89 -21.59 -32.64
C GLU A 1034 -12.17 -21.35 -33.47
N GLN A 1035 -13.37 -21.46 -32.88
CA GLN A 1035 -14.65 -21.18 -33.53
C GLN A 1035 -14.75 -19.71 -33.92
N GLY A 1036 -14.39 -18.80 -33.01
CA GLY A 1036 -14.28 -17.39 -33.34
C GLY A 1036 -13.31 -17.16 -34.51
N TRP A 1037 -12.23 -17.94 -34.64
CA TRP A 1037 -11.30 -17.87 -35.77
C TRP A 1037 -11.86 -18.50 -37.06
N ILE A 1038 -12.59 -19.63 -36.98
CA ILE A 1038 -13.18 -20.34 -38.14
C ILE A 1038 -14.34 -19.57 -38.76
N GLU A 1039 -15.17 -18.91 -37.97
CA GLU A 1039 -16.27 -18.07 -38.47
C GLU A 1039 -15.76 -16.91 -39.35
N ARG A 1040 -14.57 -16.38 -39.04
CA ARG A 1040 -13.87 -15.37 -39.86
C ARG A 1040 -13.38 -15.91 -41.20
N SER A 1041 -12.83 -17.11 -41.22
CA SER A 1041 -12.37 -17.76 -42.45
C SER A 1041 -13.51 -17.95 -43.46
N ARG A 1042 -14.76 -18.08 -42.99
CA ARG A 1042 -15.97 -18.18 -43.81
C ARG A 1042 -16.52 -16.82 -44.25
N SER A 1043 -16.43 -15.77 -43.43
CA SER A 1043 -16.84 -14.41 -43.82
C SER A 1043 -15.87 -13.72 -44.79
N GLN A 1044 -14.59 -14.11 -44.82
CA GLN A 1044 -13.62 -13.62 -45.81
C GLN A 1044 -13.70 -14.34 -47.17
N THR A 1045 -14.48 -15.42 -47.30
CA THR A 1045 -14.69 -16.12 -48.58
C THR A 1045 -15.98 -15.70 -49.32
N ILE A 1046 -16.79 -14.82 -48.72
CA ILE A 1046 -18.07 -14.31 -49.30
C ILE A 1046 -18.04 -12.77 -49.43
N GLY A 1047 -16.85 -12.14 -49.35
CA GLY A 1047 -16.64 -10.71 -49.59
C GLY A 1047 -16.22 -10.43 -51.02
#